data_AF-A0A812WXP7-F1
#
_entry.id   AF-A0A812WXP7-F1
#
_cell.length_a   1.000
_cell.length_b   1.000
_cell.length_c   1.000
_cell.angle_alpha   90.00
_cell.angle_beta   90.00
_cell.angle_gamma   90.00
#
_symmetry.space_group_name_H-M   'P 1'
#
loop_
_entity.id
_entity.type
_entity.pdbx_description
1 polymer ?
#
loop_
_entity_poly.entity_id
_entity_poly.type
_entity_poly.pdbx_seq_one_letter_code
_entity_poly.pdbx_strand_id
1 'polypeptide(L)'
;MSVFARLSEALTMCSRPDVRPVRTAADPPMGPNEALNLLKDGNRRFVQGQPLANRTNAVVRQELVELGQAPHTAIIGCADSRAPLETIFDTMPGDIFVLRNAGNTCTHAEGSMVGSLEFCTGKLGSRLVLVLGHTKCGAVYGATKTFLDGQASPKKFGSALEGLLQDLGAVAQQAQEEMGPDAEADAVAAHAVKVNVFHTIDFLLKFSESIREGVRSGQIEIHGGIYHLETGNVEFMGKSPRQTELLDSSLPIPPSMANCPEPDHGVHGVRTGADVAIRSRDALKLLKEGNERFAAGAPTAATTSRDMRRALVKCGQAPHSAIVGCADSRVPVDTVFDAMPGDLFVLRNAGNTCTHAEGSIVGSLEFCTGKLGTQLVLVLGHTQCGAVAGATQSYKSGGISKAPGTALEGLLQGLASVAQQATEDLGPGAEEAKLIAHAVKVNVFHSINFLLKFSEPLREAVRKGDLDIQGGIYHLETGRVEFLGRSPRQAELLSSKRALPPSLASGNVRTSRSGAVLPQEAMVMLKDGNERFATGAPISGKVHQSMREALATVGQAPHTALVGCADSRVPLETVFDALPGDLFVLRNAGNTCTHAEGSVLGSLEFCTGALNTRLIFVLGHTACGAIKGATKAYLALKKSNPAKDGQALDRLLLGLSSVAESAASELGRKATEDEIAAHAVKLNVFHTMNFLLQHSEPIRQKVRSGELEIQGGIYDLGSGRVQFLGQSPVQSKLLKSQPATAPSKKDKLHGA
;
A
#
# COMPACT_ATOMS: atom_id res chain seq x y z
N MET A 1 -14.09 -41.32 -34.36
CA MET A 1 -12.77 -40.96 -33.80
C MET A 1 -12.69 -39.44 -33.67
N SER A 2 -13.18 -38.91 -32.56
CA SER A 2 -13.24 -37.48 -32.25
C SER A 2 -13.40 -37.31 -30.73
N VAL A 3 -13.47 -36.07 -30.24
CA VAL A 3 -13.56 -35.69 -28.81
C VAL A 3 -12.28 -35.97 -28.01
N PHE A 4 -11.83 -37.21 -27.87
CA PHE A 4 -10.74 -37.57 -26.94
C PHE A 4 -9.38 -36.91 -27.22
N ALA A 5 -9.05 -36.62 -28.48
CA ALA A 5 -7.75 -36.01 -28.82
C ALA A 5 -7.58 -34.56 -28.34
N ARG A 6 -8.68 -33.79 -28.21
CA ARG A 6 -8.61 -32.35 -27.90
C ARG A 6 -8.48 -32.01 -26.41
N LEU A 7 -8.54 -33.01 -25.52
CA LEU A 7 -8.31 -32.81 -24.08
C LEU A 7 -6.82 -32.92 -23.69
N SER A 8 -5.96 -33.42 -24.57
CA SER A 8 -4.53 -33.61 -24.29
C SER A 8 -3.68 -32.34 -24.51
N GLU A 9 -4.08 -31.45 -25.42
CA GLU A 9 -3.30 -30.26 -25.80
C GLU A 9 -3.64 -29.02 -24.96
N ALA A 10 -4.76 -29.05 -24.22
CA ALA A 10 -5.20 -27.95 -23.36
C ALA A 10 -4.42 -27.84 -22.03
N LEU A 11 -3.58 -28.84 -21.70
CA LEU A 11 -2.89 -28.98 -20.41
C LEU A 11 -1.42 -28.54 -20.42
N THR A 12 -0.89 -28.03 -21.54
CA THR A 12 0.55 -27.75 -21.73
C THR A 12 0.84 -26.32 -22.24
N MET A 13 -0.09 -25.37 -22.07
CA MET A 13 0.01 -24.01 -22.62
C MET A 13 -0.26 -22.86 -21.62
N CYS A 14 0.22 -22.95 -20.37
CA CYS A 14 0.51 -21.75 -19.56
C CYS A 14 1.37 -22.04 -18.31
N SER A 15 2.69 -21.93 -18.43
CA SER A 15 3.63 -21.95 -17.28
C SER A 15 4.76 -20.94 -17.48
N ARG A 16 4.48 -19.67 -17.15
CA ARG A 16 5.56 -18.69 -16.89
C ARG A 16 6.13 -18.98 -15.50
N PRO A 17 7.45 -19.18 -15.31
CA PRO A 17 7.97 -19.68 -14.03
C PRO A 17 7.79 -18.75 -12.82
N ASP A 18 7.79 -17.43 -13.03
CA ASP A 18 8.12 -16.45 -11.97
C ASP A 18 6.92 -15.70 -11.36
N VAL A 19 5.70 -16.23 -11.41
CA VAL A 19 4.54 -15.63 -10.71
C VAL A 19 3.72 -16.70 -9.99
N ARG A 20 3.76 -16.67 -8.65
CA ARG A 20 2.81 -17.41 -7.81
C ARG A 20 1.41 -16.75 -7.94
N PRO A 21 0.35 -17.51 -8.27
CA PRO A 21 -1.01 -16.97 -8.34
C PRO A 21 -1.53 -16.55 -6.96
N VAL A 22 -2.53 -15.67 -6.93
CA VAL A 22 -3.20 -15.25 -5.69
C VAL A 22 -4.26 -16.26 -5.25
N ARG A 23 -4.54 -16.30 -3.95
CA ARG A 23 -5.55 -17.20 -3.38
C ARG A 23 -6.91 -16.52 -3.28
N THR A 24 -7.89 -17.09 -3.97
CA THR A 24 -9.26 -16.60 -4.11
C THR A 24 -10.23 -17.45 -3.27
N ALA A 25 -11.49 -17.02 -3.10
CA ALA A 25 -12.47 -17.80 -2.34
C ALA A 25 -12.91 -19.11 -3.04
N ALA A 26 -12.41 -19.40 -4.25
CA ALA A 26 -12.54 -20.70 -4.90
C ALA A 26 -11.47 -21.72 -4.45
N ASP A 27 -10.36 -21.26 -3.86
CA ASP A 27 -9.26 -22.12 -3.42
C ASP A 27 -9.58 -22.83 -2.09
N PRO A 28 -9.29 -24.14 -1.96
CA PRO A 28 -9.54 -24.89 -0.73
C PRO A 28 -8.64 -24.37 0.42
N PRO A 29 -9.12 -24.37 1.68
CA PRO A 29 -8.31 -24.01 2.86
C PRO A 29 -6.96 -24.73 2.91
N MET A 30 -5.88 -23.96 3.02
CA MET A 30 -4.50 -24.44 3.06
C MET A 30 -4.15 -25.10 4.40
N GLY A 31 -3.26 -26.11 4.40
CA GLY A 31 -2.80 -26.76 5.63
C GLY A 31 -1.93 -25.85 6.51
N PRO A 32 -1.99 -25.92 7.86
CA PRO A 32 -1.21 -25.04 8.72
C PRO A 32 0.32 -25.12 8.51
N ASN A 33 0.85 -26.33 8.30
CA ASN A 33 2.29 -26.54 8.03
C ASN A 33 2.73 -25.97 6.67
N GLU A 34 1.88 -26.04 5.65
CA GLU A 34 2.12 -25.48 4.33
C GLU A 34 2.15 -23.94 4.39
N ALA A 35 1.14 -23.36 5.04
CA ALA A 35 1.05 -21.93 5.32
C ALA A 35 2.26 -21.42 6.13
N LEU A 36 2.75 -22.19 7.11
CA LEU A 36 3.92 -21.83 7.91
C LEU A 36 5.21 -21.85 7.09
N ASN A 37 5.37 -22.85 6.21
CA ASN A 37 6.52 -22.94 5.33
C ASN A 37 6.55 -21.78 4.33
N LEU A 38 5.42 -21.40 3.75
CA LEU A 38 5.32 -20.21 2.89
C LEU A 38 5.81 -18.94 3.59
N LEU A 39 5.45 -18.73 4.86
CA LEU A 39 5.93 -17.58 5.65
C LEU A 39 7.43 -17.66 5.97
N LYS A 40 7.95 -18.85 6.31
CA LYS A 40 9.38 -19.08 6.56
C LYS A 40 10.24 -18.86 5.31
N ASP A 41 9.71 -19.27 4.16
CA ASP A 41 10.36 -19.10 2.86
C ASP A 41 10.29 -17.66 2.40
N GLY A 42 9.15 -17.00 2.59
CA GLY A 42 8.98 -15.59 2.28
C GLY A 42 9.80 -14.65 3.14
N ASN A 43 9.91 -14.90 4.45
CA ASN A 43 10.81 -14.10 5.28
C ASN A 43 12.30 -14.34 4.95
N ARG A 44 12.70 -15.57 4.63
CA ARG A 44 14.05 -15.85 4.13
C ARG A 44 14.35 -15.03 2.86
N ARG A 45 13.41 -15.00 1.92
CA ARG A 45 13.49 -14.16 0.70
C ARG A 45 13.53 -12.66 1.01
N PHE A 46 12.75 -12.17 1.97
CA PHE A 46 12.80 -10.77 2.44
C PHE A 46 14.18 -10.41 3.03
N VAL A 47 14.72 -11.26 3.92
CA VAL A 47 16.07 -11.09 4.50
C VAL A 47 17.14 -11.08 3.41
N GLN A 48 17.05 -11.99 2.43
CA GLN A 48 17.93 -12.08 1.26
C GLN A 48 17.76 -10.90 0.27
N GLY A 49 16.73 -10.06 0.39
CA GLY A 49 16.42 -9.01 -0.58
C GLY A 49 15.86 -9.52 -1.92
N GLN A 50 15.41 -10.79 -1.95
CA GLN A 50 14.92 -11.55 -3.11
C GLN A 50 13.40 -11.86 -3.04
N PRO A 51 12.51 -10.87 -2.81
CA PRO A 51 11.07 -11.10 -2.80
C PRO A 51 10.55 -11.61 -4.15
N LEU A 52 9.68 -12.61 -4.12
CA LEU A 52 8.94 -13.16 -5.26
C LEU A 52 7.53 -12.58 -5.37
N ALA A 53 6.97 -12.01 -4.30
CA ALA A 53 5.67 -11.35 -4.35
C ALA A 53 5.78 -10.11 -5.25
N ASN A 54 5.00 -10.10 -6.34
CA ASN A 54 5.00 -8.97 -7.25
C ASN A 54 4.23 -7.78 -6.65
N ARG A 55 4.55 -6.56 -7.13
CA ARG A 55 3.80 -5.35 -6.75
C ARG A 55 2.33 -5.52 -7.16
N THR A 56 1.41 -5.29 -6.21
CA THR A 56 -0.04 -5.42 -6.35
C THR A 56 -0.60 -4.70 -7.58
N ASN A 57 -0.75 -5.44 -8.68
CA ASN A 57 -1.16 -4.92 -9.98
C ASN A 57 -2.69 -5.00 -10.17
N ALA A 58 -3.22 -4.30 -11.19
CA ALA A 58 -4.65 -4.20 -11.43
C ALA A 58 -5.34 -5.55 -11.71
N VAL A 59 -4.67 -6.50 -12.38
CA VAL A 59 -5.24 -7.83 -12.67
C VAL A 59 -5.48 -8.60 -11.37
N VAL A 60 -4.44 -8.67 -10.52
CA VAL A 60 -4.51 -9.30 -9.19
C VAL A 60 -5.59 -8.66 -8.30
N ARG A 61 -5.73 -7.32 -8.34
CA ARG A 61 -6.81 -6.65 -7.59
C ARG A 61 -8.19 -7.03 -8.10
N GLN A 62 -8.38 -7.05 -9.42
CA GLN A 62 -9.67 -7.37 -10.04
C GLN A 62 -10.08 -8.83 -9.78
N GLU A 63 -9.14 -9.77 -9.89
CA GLU A 63 -9.31 -11.18 -9.55
C GLU A 63 -9.79 -11.37 -8.10
N LEU A 64 -9.18 -10.66 -7.14
CA LEU A 64 -9.57 -10.67 -5.72
C LEU A 64 -10.86 -9.86 -5.42
N VAL A 65 -11.33 -9.03 -6.34
CA VAL A 65 -12.65 -8.36 -6.26
C VAL A 65 -13.75 -9.31 -6.72
N GLU A 66 -13.54 -10.00 -7.85
CA GLU A 66 -14.52 -10.88 -8.47
C GLU A 66 -14.63 -12.24 -7.76
N LEU A 67 -13.49 -12.85 -7.42
CA LEU A 67 -13.41 -14.20 -6.83
C LEU A 67 -13.17 -14.17 -5.31
N GLY A 68 -13.07 -12.99 -4.71
CA GLY A 68 -12.80 -12.82 -3.27
C GLY A 68 -11.39 -13.22 -2.85
N GLN A 69 -11.16 -13.26 -1.54
CA GLN A 69 -9.85 -13.55 -0.92
C GLN A 69 -9.89 -14.86 -0.12
N ALA A 70 -8.83 -15.67 -0.21
CA ALA A 70 -8.60 -16.80 0.69
C ALA A 70 -7.22 -16.68 1.37
N PRO A 71 -7.12 -15.95 2.50
CA PRO A 71 -5.90 -15.95 3.30
C PRO A 71 -5.59 -17.35 3.87
N HIS A 72 -4.34 -17.80 3.74
CA HIS A 72 -3.87 -19.02 4.40
C HIS A 72 -3.57 -18.80 5.88
N THR A 73 -3.09 -17.60 6.23
CA THR A 73 -2.74 -17.22 7.61
C THR A 73 -3.41 -15.92 8.04
N ALA A 74 -3.91 -15.86 9.27
CA ALA A 74 -4.19 -14.60 9.94
C ALA A 74 -2.98 -14.17 10.80
N ILE A 75 -2.50 -12.94 10.64
CA ILE A 75 -1.33 -12.43 11.38
C ILE A 75 -1.73 -11.27 12.27
N ILE A 76 -1.48 -11.38 13.57
CA ILE A 76 -1.57 -10.27 14.53
C ILE A 76 -0.16 -9.73 14.72
N GLY A 77 0.10 -8.50 14.29
CA GLY A 77 1.39 -7.83 14.45
C GLY A 77 1.26 -6.47 15.11
N CYS A 78 2.39 -5.83 15.37
CA CYS A 78 2.37 -4.49 15.96
C CYS A 78 1.96 -3.43 14.92
N ALA A 79 1.26 -2.38 15.34
CA ALA A 79 0.99 -1.17 14.56
C ALA A 79 2.24 -0.32 14.28
N ASP A 80 3.36 -0.69 14.91
CA ASP A 80 4.69 -0.17 14.65
C ASP A 80 4.99 -0.13 13.14
N SER A 81 5.29 1.05 12.65
CA SER A 81 5.38 1.38 11.22
C SER A 81 6.64 0.82 10.52
N ARG A 82 7.54 0.15 11.26
CA ARG A 82 8.91 -0.11 10.80
C ARG A 82 9.05 -1.27 9.81
N ALA A 83 8.00 -2.08 9.61
CA ALA A 83 7.87 -2.98 8.46
C ALA A 83 6.41 -3.44 8.24
N PRO A 84 5.85 -3.37 7.01
CA PRO A 84 4.56 -3.99 6.67
C PRO A 84 4.66 -5.52 6.63
N LEU A 85 3.68 -6.23 7.21
CA LEU A 85 3.80 -7.69 7.42
C LEU A 85 3.81 -8.46 6.11
N GLU A 86 3.02 -8.01 5.13
CA GLU A 86 2.97 -8.55 3.77
C GLU A 86 4.32 -8.43 3.04
N THR A 87 5.16 -7.46 3.45
CA THR A 87 6.53 -7.31 2.94
C THR A 87 7.53 -8.19 3.72
N ILE A 88 7.40 -8.28 5.05
CA ILE A 88 8.27 -9.14 5.91
C ILE A 88 8.20 -10.61 5.49
N PHE A 89 7.02 -11.07 5.07
CA PHE A 89 6.76 -12.46 4.69
C PHE A 89 6.64 -12.69 3.18
N ASP A 90 6.91 -11.68 2.34
CA ASP A 90 6.88 -11.82 0.87
C ASP A 90 5.64 -12.57 0.35
N THR A 91 4.47 -12.13 0.81
CA THR A 91 3.16 -12.75 0.54
C THR A 91 2.45 -12.03 -0.59
N MET A 92 1.71 -12.78 -1.41
CA MET A 92 0.88 -12.18 -2.44
C MET A 92 -0.35 -11.47 -1.83
N PRO A 93 -0.94 -10.49 -2.54
CA PRO A 93 -2.26 -9.96 -2.17
C PRO A 93 -3.28 -11.10 -1.98
N GLY A 94 -4.08 -11.03 -0.93
CA GLY A 94 -5.02 -12.09 -0.55
C GLY A 94 -4.44 -13.14 0.43
N ASP A 95 -3.14 -13.45 0.42
CA ASP A 95 -2.54 -14.57 1.16
C ASP A 95 -2.66 -14.49 2.69
N ILE A 96 -2.57 -13.29 3.28
CA ILE A 96 -2.55 -13.12 4.73
C ILE A 96 -3.45 -12.00 5.23
N PHE A 97 -4.26 -12.32 6.25
CA PHE A 97 -5.20 -11.39 6.87
C PHE A 97 -4.54 -10.69 8.06
N VAL A 98 -4.39 -9.37 7.99
CA VAL A 98 -3.48 -8.62 8.87
C VAL A 98 -4.24 -7.80 9.90
N LEU A 99 -4.02 -8.13 11.18
CA LEU A 99 -4.53 -7.45 12.35
C LEU A 99 -3.38 -6.69 13.03
N ARG A 100 -3.55 -5.39 13.30
CA ARG A 100 -2.47 -4.57 13.88
C ARG A 100 -2.96 -3.57 14.92
N ASN A 101 -2.29 -3.56 16.07
CA ASN A 101 -2.44 -2.60 17.18
C ASN A 101 -1.08 -2.39 17.90
N ALA A 102 -0.95 -1.35 18.70
CA ALA A 102 0.27 -1.09 19.46
C ALA A 102 0.52 -2.20 20.49
N GLY A 103 1.72 -2.79 20.45
CA GLY A 103 2.05 -3.95 21.29
C GLY A 103 1.43 -5.27 20.83
N ASN A 104 0.87 -5.37 19.62
CA ASN A 104 0.37 -6.63 19.02
C ASN A 104 -0.61 -7.44 19.91
N THR A 105 -1.37 -6.79 20.79
CA THR A 105 -2.13 -7.43 21.88
C THR A 105 -3.53 -7.91 21.49
N CYS A 106 -4.09 -8.82 22.28
CA CYS A 106 -5.53 -9.02 22.41
C CYS A 106 -5.88 -8.85 23.89
N THR A 107 -6.60 -7.78 24.25
CA THR A 107 -6.85 -7.40 25.66
C THR A 107 -8.28 -7.68 26.11
N HIS A 108 -9.23 -7.82 25.18
CA HIS A 108 -10.65 -8.02 25.47
C HIS A 108 -11.21 -9.17 24.64
N ALA A 109 -11.86 -10.13 25.30
CA ALA A 109 -12.45 -11.34 24.69
C ALA A 109 -13.46 -10.98 23.59
N GLU A 110 -14.27 -9.97 23.88
CA GLU A 110 -15.33 -9.43 23.04
C GLU A 110 -14.82 -8.37 22.04
N GLY A 111 -13.52 -8.09 22.04
CA GLY A 111 -12.91 -6.97 21.35
C GLY A 111 -12.74 -7.20 19.84
N SER A 112 -12.66 -6.10 19.09
CA SER A 112 -12.58 -6.14 17.62
C SER A 112 -11.45 -7.02 17.07
N MET A 113 -10.31 -7.10 17.77
CA MET A 113 -9.17 -7.93 17.35
C MET A 113 -9.53 -9.42 17.34
N VAL A 114 -10.17 -9.91 18.41
CA VAL A 114 -10.61 -11.29 18.53
C VAL A 114 -11.71 -11.60 17.51
N GLY A 115 -12.78 -10.80 17.46
CA GLY A 115 -13.86 -10.99 16.49
C GLY A 115 -13.42 -10.93 15.02
N SER A 116 -12.34 -10.19 14.71
CA SER A 116 -11.73 -10.19 13.37
C SER A 116 -10.95 -11.47 13.07
N LEU A 117 -10.31 -12.07 14.09
CA LEU A 117 -9.62 -13.35 13.95
C LEU A 117 -10.64 -14.48 13.74
N GLU A 118 -11.74 -14.49 14.50
CA GLU A 118 -12.85 -15.44 14.34
C GLU A 118 -13.51 -15.32 12.95
N PHE A 119 -13.63 -14.09 12.41
CA PHE A 119 -14.04 -13.89 11.02
C PHE A 119 -13.07 -14.55 10.04
N CYS A 120 -11.76 -14.41 10.23
CA CYS A 120 -10.77 -14.93 9.30
C CYS A 120 -10.71 -16.47 9.32
N THR A 121 -10.63 -17.09 10.49
CA THR A 121 -10.53 -18.55 10.61
C THR A 121 -11.86 -19.25 10.30
N GLY A 122 -12.98 -18.63 10.69
CA GLY A 122 -14.33 -19.20 10.55
C GLY A 122 -15.07 -18.85 9.25
N LYS A 123 -14.83 -17.68 8.63
CA LYS A 123 -15.50 -17.26 7.37
C LYS A 123 -14.58 -17.22 6.16
N LEU A 124 -13.30 -16.87 6.32
CA LEU A 124 -12.30 -16.91 5.24
C LEU A 124 -11.50 -18.23 5.21
N GLY A 125 -11.64 -19.07 6.24
CA GLY A 125 -11.08 -20.43 6.26
C GLY A 125 -9.58 -20.52 6.53
N SER A 126 -8.92 -19.47 7.03
CA SER A 126 -7.49 -19.52 7.37
C SER A 126 -7.21 -20.55 8.47
N ARG A 127 -6.16 -21.35 8.27
CA ARG A 127 -5.83 -22.48 9.18
C ARG A 127 -4.54 -22.26 9.98
N LEU A 128 -3.75 -21.26 9.64
CA LEU A 128 -2.66 -20.79 10.49
C LEU A 128 -3.05 -19.44 11.11
N VAL A 129 -2.64 -19.23 12.36
CA VAL A 129 -2.58 -17.91 12.99
C VAL A 129 -1.15 -17.65 13.43
N LEU A 130 -0.63 -16.43 13.23
CA LEU A 130 0.71 -16.02 13.67
C LEU A 130 0.61 -14.73 14.50
N VAL A 131 1.17 -14.71 15.71
CA VAL A 131 1.37 -13.46 16.48
C VAL A 131 2.82 -13.04 16.37
N LEU A 132 3.06 -11.85 15.81
CA LEU A 132 4.38 -11.31 15.51
C LEU A 132 4.70 -10.10 16.40
N GLY A 133 5.48 -10.35 17.45
CA GLY A 133 6.18 -9.29 18.18
C GLY A 133 7.41 -8.81 17.42
N HIS A 134 8.06 -7.75 17.91
CA HIS A 134 9.30 -7.26 17.31
C HIS A 134 10.21 -6.61 18.36
N THR A 135 11.52 -6.67 18.14
CA THR A 135 12.51 -6.05 19.02
C THR A 135 12.24 -4.55 19.22
N LYS A 136 12.60 -4.00 20.39
CA LYS A 136 12.46 -2.57 20.72
C LYS A 136 11.04 -2.02 20.49
N CYS A 137 10.01 -2.78 20.92
CA CYS A 137 8.61 -2.39 20.78
C CYS A 137 8.24 -1.25 21.73
N GLY A 138 7.93 -0.06 21.19
CA GLY A 138 7.69 1.14 21.99
C GLY A 138 6.53 1.04 22.98
N ALA A 139 5.50 0.25 22.67
CA ALA A 139 4.38 -0.01 23.58
C ALA A 139 4.82 -0.87 24.78
N VAL A 140 5.56 -1.96 24.53
CA VAL A 140 6.05 -2.87 25.59
C VAL A 140 7.12 -2.20 26.46
N TYR A 141 8.05 -1.45 25.85
CA TYR A 141 9.05 -0.66 26.58
C TYR A 141 8.39 0.45 27.42
N GLY A 142 7.38 1.13 26.88
CA GLY A 142 6.59 2.11 27.61
C GLY A 142 5.83 1.51 28.79
N ALA A 143 5.22 0.33 28.61
CA ALA A 143 4.53 -0.39 29.67
C ALA A 143 5.51 -0.89 30.76
N THR A 144 6.65 -1.44 30.36
CA THR A 144 7.70 -1.90 31.29
C THR A 144 8.21 -0.74 32.14
N LYS A 145 8.54 0.40 31.52
CA LYS A 145 8.90 1.60 32.28
C LYS A 145 7.77 2.06 33.22
N THR A 146 6.53 2.10 32.74
CA THR A 146 5.37 2.52 33.54
C THR A 146 5.10 1.58 34.73
N PHE A 147 5.37 0.28 34.57
CA PHE A 147 5.30 -0.70 35.65
C PHE A 147 6.38 -0.45 36.72
N LEU A 148 7.64 -0.25 36.31
CA LEU A 148 8.76 -0.02 37.22
C LEU A 148 8.66 1.33 37.94
N ASP A 149 8.37 2.41 37.22
CA ASP A 149 8.05 3.72 37.80
C ASP A 149 6.79 3.65 38.71
N GLY A 150 5.87 2.73 38.40
CA GLY A 150 4.57 2.57 39.06
C GLY A 150 4.60 1.88 40.43
N GLN A 151 5.63 1.07 40.73
CA GLN A 151 5.77 0.42 42.04
C GLN A 151 5.89 1.43 43.20
N ALA A 152 6.21 2.69 42.91
CA ALA A 152 6.26 3.77 43.89
C ALA A 152 4.89 4.33 44.33
N SER A 153 3.82 4.22 43.52
CA SER A 153 2.46 4.68 43.89
C SER A 153 1.37 4.27 42.87
N PRO A 154 0.29 3.57 43.28
CA PRO A 154 -0.82 3.24 42.38
C PRO A 154 -1.70 4.47 42.10
N LYS A 155 -1.67 4.96 40.85
CA LYS A 155 -2.57 6.01 40.36
C LYS A 155 -3.89 5.40 39.86
N LYS A 156 -4.98 6.17 39.93
CA LYS A 156 -6.19 5.88 39.15
C LYS A 156 -6.00 6.42 37.74
N PHE A 157 -5.95 5.52 36.77
CA PHE A 157 -5.87 5.83 35.34
C PHE A 157 -7.20 6.37 34.79
N GLY A 158 -7.14 7.14 33.70
CA GLY A 158 -8.30 7.85 33.13
C GLY A 158 -8.33 7.96 31.60
N SER A 159 -7.41 7.31 30.89
CA SER A 159 -7.31 7.31 29.42
C SER A 159 -7.19 5.88 28.85
N ALA A 160 -7.47 5.73 27.55
CA ALA A 160 -7.38 4.43 26.88
C ALA A 160 -5.92 3.99 26.67
N LEU A 161 -5.00 4.95 26.53
CA LEU A 161 -3.55 4.70 26.57
C LEU A 161 -3.10 4.07 27.89
N GLU A 162 -3.51 4.64 29.03
CA GLU A 162 -3.15 4.06 30.34
C GLU A 162 -3.72 2.65 30.51
N GLY A 163 -4.93 2.38 30.02
CA GLY A 163 -5.48 1.01 29.97
C GLY A 163 -4.61 0.05 29.15
N LEU A 164 -4.19 0.44 27.94
CA LEU A 164 -3.28 -0.37 27.12
C LEU A 164 -1.93 -0.63 27.79
N LEU A 165 -1.37 0.35 28.49
CA LEU A 165 -0.12 0.20 29.25
C LEU A 165 -0.31 -0.64 30.51
N GLN A 166 -1.49 -0.60 31.14
CA GLN A 166 -1.85 -1.45 32.28
C GLN A 166 -2.02 -2.92 31.85
N ASP A 167 -2.69 -3.18 30.71
CA ASP A 167 -2.84 -4.53 30.14
C ASP A 167 -1.46 -5.16 29.84
N LEU A 168 -0.55 -4.37 29.26
CA LEU A 168 0.86 -4.76 29.04
C LEU A 168 1.69 -4.81 30.34
N GLY A 169 1.21 -4.25 31.45
CA GLY A 169 1.91 -4.23 32.74
C GLY A 169 2.09 -5.62 33.35
N ALA A 170 1.15 -6.54 33.12
CA ALA A 170 1.26 -7.93 33.55
C ALA A 170 2.43 -8.66 32.84
N VAL A 171 2.67 -8.33 31.57
CA VAL A 171 3.79 -8.87 30.79
C VAL A 171 5.13 -8.34 31.30
N ALA A 172 5.19 -7.05 31.65
CA ALA A 172 6.37 -6.44 32.25
C ALA A 172 6.69 -7.01 33.64
N GLN A 173 5.66 -7.28 34.45
CA GLN A 173 5.81 -7.96 35.74
C GLN A 173 6.44 -9.34 35.56
N GLN A 174 5.85 -10.20 34.72
CA GLN A 174 6.37 -11.54 34.46
C GLN A 174 7.83 -11.48 33.94
N ALA A 175 8.16 -10.53 33.06
CA ALA A 175 9.52 -10.37 32.56
C ALA A 175 10.53 -9.95 33.65
N GLN A 176 10.13 -9.16 34.65
CA GLN A 176 10.98 -8.83 35.80
C GLN A 176 11.14 -10.04 36.73
N GLU A 177 10.05 -10.80 36.96
CA GLU A 177 10.07 -12.01 37.79
C GLU A 177 10.97 -13.10 37.19
N GLU A 178 10.98 -13.26 35.87
CA GLU A 178 11.85 -14.21 35.14
C GLU A 178 13.32 -13.75 35.08
N MET A 179 13.60 -12.44 35.12
CA MET A 179 14.95 -11.87 35.04
C MET A 179 15.61 -11.58 36.41
N GLY A 180 14.82 -11.51 37.49
CA GLY A 180 15.27 -11.15 38.83
C GLY A 180 15.14 -9.64 39.15
N PRO A 181 15.14 -9.25 40.45
CA PRO A 181 14.84 -7.89 40.88
C PRO A 181 15.90 -6.86 40.49
N ASP A 182 17.17 -7.27 40.37
CA ASP A 182 18.31 -6.39 40.04
C ASP A 182 18.53 -6.24 38.52
N ALA A 183 17.61 -6.73 37.68
CA ALA A 183 17.74 -6.70 36.23
C ALA A 183 17.44 -5.32 35.62
N GLU A 184 18.35 -4.85 34.75
CA GLU A 184 18.25 -3.57 34.05
C GLU A 184 16.96 -3.42 33.24
N ALA A 185 16.30 -2.26 33.36
CA ALA A 185 14.95 -2.02 32.81
C ALA A 185 14.84 -2.26 31.28
N ASP A 186 15.89 -1.92 30.52
CA ASP A 186 15.94 -2.15 29.06
C ASP A 186 16.10 -3.63 28.69
N ALA A 187 16.73 -4.43 29.56
CA ALA A 187 16.83 -5.89 29.39
C ALA A 187 15.51 -6.58 29.75
N VAL A 188 14.85 -6.13 30.83
CA VAL A 188 13.49 -6.55 31.21
C VAL A 188 12.50 -6.21 30.09
N ALA A 189 12.58 -5.01 29.50
CA ALA A 189 11.73 -4.62 28.38
C ALA A 189 12.02 -5.43 27.10
N ALA A 190 13.29 -5.79 26.84
CA ALA A 190 13.66 -6.67 25.74
C ALA A 190 13.10 -8.09 25.91
N HIS A 191 13.08 -8.61 27.14
CA HIS A 191 12.49 -9.91 27.47
C HIS A 191 10.97 -9.87 27.43
N ALA A 192 10.35 -8.81 27.95
CA ALA A 192 8.91 -8.57 27.91
C ALA A 192 8.33 -8.59 26.48
N VAL A 193 9.10 -8.19 25.47
CA VAL A 193 8.70 -8.32 24.05
C VAL A 193 8.46 -9.79 23.66
N LYS A 194 9.25 -10.74 24.18
CA LYS A 194 9.02 -12.17 23.96
C LYS A 194 7.80 -12.61 24.76
N VAL A 195 7.77 -12.35 26.07
CA VAL A 195 6.65 -12.67 26.99
C VAL A 195 5.30 -12.15 26.45
N ASN A 196 5.27 -11.03 25.72
CA ASN A 196 4.07 -10.48 25.09
C ASN A 196 3.51 -11.33 23.94
N VAL A 197 4.37 -12.00 23.14
CA VAL A 197 3.94 -12.88 22.03
C VAL A 197 3.28 -14.13 22.59
N PHE A 198 3.86 -14.68 23.66
CA PHE A 198 3.21 -15.65 24.53
C PHE A 198 1.85 -15.10 24.99
N HIS A 199 1.85 -14.05 25.81
CA HIS A 199 0.65 -13.48 26.46
C HIS A 199 -0.49 -13.09 25.50
N THR A 200 -0.20 -12.69 24.27
CA THR A 200 -1.25 -12.40 23.28
C THR A 200 -1.95 -13.67 22.82
N ILE A 201 -1.21 -14.71 22.50
CA ILE A 201 -1.79 -16.00 22.14
C ILE A 201 -2.33 -16.71 23.39
N ASP A 202 -1.80 -16.43 24.59
CA ASP A 202 -2.44 -16.81 25.84
C ASP A 202 -3.93 -16.44 25.71
N PHE A 203 -4.15 -15.13 25.62
CA PHE A 203 -5.46 -14.52 25.63
C PHE A 203 -6.41 -15.14 24.60
N LEU A 204 -5.93 -15.35 23.37
CA LEU A 204 -6.71 -15.95 22.29
C LEU A 204 -7.25 -17.34 22.62
N LEU A 205 -6.40 -18.22 23.17
CA LEU A 205 -6.82 -19.58 23.53
C LEU A 205 -7.75 -19.56 24.77
N LYS A 206 -7.47 -18.71 25.77
CA LYS A 206 -8.34 -18.51 26.95
C LYS A 206 -9.76 -18.12 26.54
N PHE A 207 -9.87 -17.11 25.70
CA PHE A 207 -11.08 -16.32 25.57
C PHE A 207 -11.81 -16.42 24.23
N SER A 208 -11.21 -16.97 23.17
CA SER A 208 -11.94 -17.37 21.95
C SER A 208 -12.15 -18.88 21.93
N GLU A 209 -13.40 -19.29 22.12
CA GLU A 209 -13.82 -20.68 21.97
C GLU A 209 -13.60 -21.19 20.54
N SER A 210 -13.98 -20.40 19.52
CA SER A 210 -13.86 -20.80 18.12
C SER A 210 -12.41 -21.10 17.71
N ILE A 211 -11.45 -20.30 18.18
CA ILE A 211 -10.01 -20.52 17.96
C ILE A 211 -9.51 -21.73 18.77
N ARG A 212 -9.89 -21.84 20.05
CA ARG A 212 -9.51 -22.96 20.91
C ARG A 212 -9.96 -24.31 20.35
N GLU A 213 -11.24 -24.45 19.97
CA GLU A 213 -11.77 -25.70 19.43
C GLU A 213 -11.19 -26.01 18.04
N GLY A 214 -10.91 -24.98 17.23
CA GLY A 214 -10.15 -25.12 15.99
C GLY A 214 -8.74 -25.66 16.22
N VAL A 215 -8.04 -25.23 17.27
CA VAL A 215 -6.70 -25.74 17.62
C VAL A 215 -6.77 -27.12 18.27
N ARG A 216 -7.74 -27.39 19.16
CA ARG A 216 -7.94 -28.72 19.79
C ARG A 216 -8.27 -29.80 18.75
N SER A 217 -9.05 -29.46 17.72
CA SER A 217 -9.37 -30.37 16.60
C SER A 217 -8.26 -30.49 15.55
N GLY A 218 -7.14 -29.77 15.68
CA GLY A 218 -6.07 -29.72 14.69
C GLY A 218 -6.45 -29.02 13.37
N GLN A 219 -7.64 -28.40 13.30
CA GLN A 219 -8.10 -27.63 12.15
C GLN A 219 -7.33 -26.32 11.99
N ILE A 220 -6.91 -25.72 13.11
CA ILE A 220 -6.12 -24.50 13.18
C ILE A 220 -4.81 -24.81 13.91
N GLU A 221 -3.70 -24.18 13.51
CA GLU A 221 -2.56 -23.99 14.40
C GLU A 221 -2.34 -22.51 14.69
N ILE A 222 -1.86 -22.21 15.89
CA ILE A 222 -1.46 -20.86 16.28
C ILE A 222 0.01 -20.85 16.68
N HIS A 223 0.75 -19.93 16.09
CA HIS A 223 2.20 -19.79 16.20
C HIS A 223 2.59 -18.37 16.58
N GLY A 224 3.80 -18.19 17.08
CA GLY A 224 4.39 -16.86 17.38
C GLY A 224 5.56 -16.51 16.45
N GLY A 225 6.07 -15.28 16.58
CA GLY A 225 7.26 -14.78 15.89
C GLY A 225 7.89 -13.58 16.62
N ILE A 226 9.22 -13.45 16.62
CA ILE A 226 9.90 -12.17 16.89
C ILE A 226 10.53 -11.66 15.60
N TYR A 227 10.03 -10.55 15.07
CA TYR A 227 10.71 -9.81 14.01
C TYR A 227 11.87 -9.00 14.60
N HIS A 228 13.09 -9.39 14.25
CA HIS A 228 14.29 -8.66 14.61
C HIS A 228 14.42 -7.44 13.70
N LEU A 229 14.10 -6.26 14.21
CA LEU A 229 14.08 -5.01 13.42
C LEU A 229 15.41 -4.72 12.71
N GLU A 230 16.55 -5.14 13.27
CA GLU A 230 17.89 -4.82 12.75
C GLU A 230 18.24 -5.73 11.56
N THR A 231 18.07 -7.04 11.70
CA THR A 231 18.39 -8.00 10.63
C THR A 231 17.29 -8.12 9.59
N GLY A 232 16.02 -7.98 9.99
CA GLY A 232 14.84 -8.34 9.20
C GLY A 232 14.42 -9.81 9.33
N ASN A 233 15.10 -10.61 10.14
CA ASN A 233 14.77 -12.02 10.37
C ASN A 233 13.57 -12.16 11.30
N VAL A 234 12.63 -13.05 10.97
CA VAL A 234 11.61 -13.51 11.90
C VAL A 234 12.11 -14.77 12.58
N GLU A 235 12.42 -14.63 13.87
CA GLU A 235 12.59 -15.74 14.80
C GLU A 235 11.22 -16.45 14.91
N PHE A 236 10.96 -17.41 14.01
CA PHE A 236 9.68 -18.13 13.90
C PHE A 236 9.47 -18.98 15.13
N MET A 237 8.53 -18.58 15.96
CA MET A 237 8.49 -19.15 17.27
C MET A 237 7.88 -20.58 17.25
N GLY A 238 6.81 -20.90 16.51
CA GLY A 238 6.30 -22.28 16.48
C GLY A 238 5.15 -22.53 17.47
N LYS A 239 5.11 -23.69 18.15
CA LYS A 239 4.14 -24.03 19.21
C LYS A 239 4.73 -23.96 20.63
N SER A 240 3.86 -24.02 21.63
CA SER A 240 4.09 -23.49 22.97
C SER A 240 4.83 -24.35 23.98
N PRO A 241 5.46 -23.73 25.01
CA PRO A 241 5.70 -24.34 26.32
C PRO A 241 4.46 -24.94 27.00
N ARG A 242 3.34 -24.20 27.11
CA ARG A 242 2.14 -24.65 27.83
C ARG A 242 1.00 -25.19 26.92
N GLN A 243 1.08 -25.17 25.58
CA GLN A 243 -0.09 -25.42 24.67
C GLN A 243 -0.94 -26.65 25.00
N THR A 244 -0.30 -27.75 25.40
CA THR A 244 -0.99 -28.97 25.84
C THR A 244 -1.79 -28.75 27.12
N GLU A 245 -1.19 -28.13 28.15
CA GLU A 245 -1.85 -27.71 29.40
C GLU A 245 -3.12 -26.90 29.12
N LEU A 246 -3.22 -26.20 27.98
CA LEU A 246 -4.33 -25.30 27.68
C LEU A 246 -5.47 -26.00 26.97
N LEU A 247 -5.14 -26.81 25.98
CA LEU A 247 -6.15 -27.55 25.23
C LEU A 247 -6.77 -28.62 26.15
N ASP A 248 -6.07 -29.00 27.22
CA ASP A 248 -6.52 -29.95 28.23
C ASP A 248 -7.04 -29.27 29.54
N SER A 249 -6.84 -27.97 29.75
CA SER A 249 -7.39 -27.20 30.89
C SER A 249 -8.20 -25.97 30.47
N SER A 250 -8.34 -24.99 31.37
CA SER A 250 -8.88 -23.65 31.12
C SER A 250 -7.81 -22.56 30.84
N LEU A 251 -6.64 -22.97 30.31
CA LEU A 251 -5.78 -22.22 29.34
C LEU A 251 -4.86 -21.09 29.92
N PRO A 252 -3.82 -20.48 29.23
CA PRO A 252 -3.25 -20.62 27.86
C PRO A 252 -1.65 -20.36 27.70
N ILE A 253 -0.97 -20.15 26.49
CA ILE A 253 0.47 -19.69 26.06
C ILE A 253 1.03 -20.28 24.69
N PRO A 254 1.94 -19.64 23.82
CA PRO A 254 3.18 -20.14 23.00
C PRO A 254 4.32 -19.11 22.53
N PRO A 255 5.54 -19.33 21.86
CA PRO A 255 6.51 -20.47 21.49
C PRO A 255 8.14 -20.21 21.34
N SER A 256 8.92 -20.60 20.26
CA SER A 256 10.46 -20.69 19.99
C SER A 256 11.32 -19.91 18.85
N MET A 257 12.03 -20.44 17.76
CA MET A 257 13.11 -19.74 16.86
C MET A 257 13.44 -20.11 15.30
N ALA A 258 14.37 -19.40 14.51
CA ALA A 258 14.69 -19.52 12.99
C ALA A 258 16.14 -19.19 12.30
N ASN A 259 16.30 -18.77 10.97
CA ASN A 259 17.36 -19.09 9.88
C ASN A 259 18.31 -17.98 9.13
N CYS A 260 18.97 -18.21 7.90
CA CYS A 260 20.19 -17.49 7.20
C CYS A 260 20.30 -17.28 5.56
N PRO A 261 21.30 -16.52 4.89
CA PRO A 261 21.37 -16.00 3.41
C PRO A 261 22.72 -15.87 2.44
N GLU A 262 22.74 -15.19 1.20
CA GLU A 262 23.63 -15.40 -0.11
C GLU A 262 24.18 -14.18 -1.14
N PRO A 263 24.54 -14.18 -2.53
CA PRO A 263 25.66 -13.39 -3.33
C PRO A 263 25.52 -12.69 -4.84
N ASP A 264 26.59 -12.20 -5.65
CA ASP A 264 26.61 -11.44 -7.04
C ASP A 264 27.97 -11.22 -7.98
N HIS A 265 28.00 -10.75 -9.33
CA HIS A 265 29.04 -9.90 -10.18
C HIS A 265 29.30 -9.98 -11.82
N GLY A 266 29.89 -8.96 -12.61
CA GLY A 266 30.48 -9.00 -14.08
C GLY A 266 30.85 -7.69 -15.02
N VAL A 267 31.68 -7.69 -16.19
CA VAL A 267 32.02 -6.49 -17.18
C VAL A 267 32.82 -6.60 -18.61
N HIS A 268 32.76 -5.67 -19.66
CA HIS A 268 33.51 -5.62 -21.04
C HIS A 268 33.68 -4.31 -21.98
N GLY A 269 33.20 -4.19 -23.30
CA GLY A 269 33.15 -2.96 -24.19
C GLY A 269 32.52 -2.95 -25.68
N VAL A 270 31.63 -1.97 -26.12
CA VAL A 270 31.14 -1.40 -27.49
C VAL A 270 30.81 0.13 -27.35
N ARG A 271 29.56 0.65 -27.43
CA ARG A 271 29.05 1.78 -26.59
C ARG A 271 28.30 1.13 -25.45
N THR A 272 28.92 1.10 -24.29
CA THR A 272 28.64 0.17 -23.19
C THR A 272 28.98 0.75 -21.83
N GLY A 273 28.78 -0.01 -20.75
CA GLY A 273 29.13 0.41 -19.39
C GLY A 273 30.61 0.74 -19.15
N ALA A 274 31.50 0.49 -20.11
CA ALA A 274 32.90 0.95 -20.08
C ALA A 274 33.13 2.33 -20.74
N ASP A 275 32.13 2.88 -21.44
CA ASP A 275 32.26 4.05 -22.30
C ASP A 275 31.64 5.30 -21.66
N VAL A 276 32.33 6.43 -21.79
CA VAL A 276 31.93 7.71 -21.17
C VAL A 276 30.54 8.17 -21.68
N ALA A 277 29.72 8.70 -20.78
CA ALA A 277 28.39 9.22 -21.09
C ALA A 277 28.43 10.48 -21.98
N ILE A 278 27.49 10.57 -22.93
CA ILE A 278 27.36 11.72 -23.84
C ILE A 278 26.43 12.78 -23.23
N ARG A 279 26.80 14.06 -23.34
CA ARG A 279 26.01 15.18 -22.82
C ARG A 279 24.72 15.41 -23.62
N SER A 280 23.68 15.87 -22.93
CA SER A 280 22.32 16.08 -23.45
C SER A 280 22.26 16.90 -24.75
N ARG A 281 23.04 17.99 -24.83
CA ARG A 281 23.15 18.86 -26.01
C ARG A 281 23.69 18.13 -27.23
N ASP A 282 24.72 17.29 -27.04
CA ASP A 282 25.42 16.61 -28.11
C ASP A 282 24.62 15.38 -28.57
N ALA A 283 23.98 14.68 -27.63
CA ALA A 283 22.96 13.67 -27.93
C ALA A 283 21.79 14.24 -28.77
N LEU A 284 21.33 15.47 -28.48
CA LEU A 284 20.26 16.13 -29.26
C LEU A 284 20.75 16.53 -30.66
N LYS A 285 22.03 16.91 -30.78
CA LYS A 285 22.68 17.17 -32.07
C LYS A 285 22.74 15.89 -32.92
N LEU A 286 23.18 14.77 -32.33
CA LEU A 286 23.23 13.46 -33.01
C LEU A 286 21.86 13.05 -33.56
N LEU A 287 20.78 13.16 -32.76
CA LEU A 287 19.42 12.87 -33.22
C LEU A 287 18.99 13.77 -34.39
N LYS A 288 19.32 15.06 -34.36
CA LYS A 288 18.98 16.00 -35.45
C LYS A 288 19.72 15.69 -36.74
N GLU A 289 21.03 15.45 -36.66
CA GLU A 289 21.87 15.13 -37.82
C GLU A 289 21.53 13.76 -38.40
N GLY A 290 21.20 12.77 -37.54
CA GLY A 290 20.74 11.46 -37.97
C GLY A 290 19.37 11.50 -38.65
N ASN A 291 18.42 12.29 -38.15
CA ASN A 291 17.13 12.45 -38.80
C ASN A 291 17.22 13.21 -40.14
N GLU A 292 18.11 14.19 -40.27
CA GLU A 292 18.35 14.85 -41.56
C GLU A 292 18.90 13.85 -42.59
N ARG A 293 19.85 12.98 -42.19
CA ARG A 293 20.37 11.90 -43.05
C ARG A 293 19.29 10.90 -43.46
N PHE A 294 18.46 10.47 -42.51
CA PHE A 294 17.31 9.59 -42.81
C PHE A 294 16.31 10.24 -43.78
N ALA A 295 15.88 11.47 -43.51
CA ALA A 295 14.92 12.19 -44.36
C ALA A 295 15.46 12.55 -45.75
N ALA A 296 16.79 12.68 -45.89
CA ALA A 296 17.46 12.85 -47.18
C ALA A 296 17.73 11.51 -47.92
N GLY A 297 17.39 10.36 -47.32
CA GLY A 297 17.62 9.04 -47.91
C GLY A 297 19.09 8.56 -47.88
N ALA A 298 19.92 9.14 -47.00
CA ALA A 298 21.36 8.88 -46.90
C ALA A 298 21.81 8.44 -45.48
N PRO A 299 21.24 7.37 -44.90
CA PRO A 299 21.68 6.81 -43.62
C PRO A 299 23.11 6.24 -43.69
N THR A 300 23.76 6.15 -42.53
CA THR A 300 25.15 5.73 -42.34
C THR A 300 25.34 4.60 -41.32
N ALA A 301 24.30 4.26 -40.55
CA ALA A 301 24.34 3.17 -39.57
C ALA A 301 24.56 1.80 -40.24
N ALA A 302 25.47 1.00 -39.66
CA ALA A 302 25.88 -0.30 -40.21
C ALA A 302 25.13 -1.48 -39.56
N THR A 303 24.90 -2.53 -40.35
CA THR A 303 24.20 -3.75 -39.94
C THR A 303 24.86 -4.45 -38.73
N THR A 304 24.06 -4.80 -37.73
CA THR A 304 24.49 -5.42 -36.45
C THR A 304 25.41 -6.63 -36.63
N SER A 305 26.71 -6.44 -36.40
CA SER A 305 27.72 -7.49 -36.56
C SER A 305 27.71 -8.53 -35.41
N ARG A 306 28.45 -9.63 -35.58
CA ARG A 306 28.65 -10.64 -34.53
C ARG A 306 29.38 -10.06 -33.32
N ASP A 307 30.42 -9.27 -33.58
CA ASP A 307 31.29 -8.77 -32.53
C ASP A 307 30.67 -7.58 -31.79
N MET A 308 29.84 -6.76 -32.47
CA MET A 308 28.96 -5.78 -31.81
C MET A 308 28.01 -6.43 -30.79
N ARG A 309 27.54 -7.66 -31.03
CA ARG A 309 26.71 -8.40 -30.05
C ARG A 309 27.54 -8.94 -28.88
N ARG A 310 28.73 -9.51 -29.13
CA ARG A 310 29.65 -9.97 -28.06
C ARG A 310 30.07 -8.84 -27.13
N ALA A 311 30.33 -7.69 -27.72
CA ALA A 311 30.67 -6.46 -27.07
C ALA A 311 29.55 -5.98 -26.13
N LEU A 312 28.29 -5.89 -26.61
CA LEU A 312 27.11 -5.53 -25.79
C LEU A 312 26.94 -6.53 -24.64
N VAL A 313 26.93 -7.83 -24.95
CA VAL A 313 26.62 -8.90 -24.00
C VAL A 313 27.50 -8.84 -22.75
N LYS A 314 28.81 -8.68 -22.92
CA LYS A 314 29.75 -8.83 -21.79
C LYS A 314 29.97 -7.50 -21.05
N CYS A 315 29.49 -6.35 -21.56
CA CYS A 315 29.66 -5.01 -20.96
C CYS A 315 28.39 -4.22 -20.63
N GLY A 316 27.22 -4.77 -20.98
CA GLY A 316 26.00 -3.96 -21.04
C GLY A 316 26.03 -2.99 -22.22
N GLN A 317 25.27 -1.91 -22.12
CA GLN A 317 25.03 -0.94 -23.19
C GLN A 317 25.14 0.49 -22.63
N ALA A 318 25.52 1.46 -23.46
CA ALA A 318 25.47 2.88 -23.10
C ALA A 318 24.82 3.68 -24.22
N PRO A 319 23.49 3.83 -24.19
CA PRO A 319 22.77 4.80 -25.01
C PRO A 319 23.25 6.24 -24.79
N HIS A 320 23.03 7.09 -25.79
CA HIS A 320 23.19 8.53 -25.70
C HIS A 320 21.84 9.26 -25.53
N SER A 321 20.76 8.65 -26.04
CA SER A 321 19.39 9.17 -25.94
C SER A 321 18.41 8.05 -25.63
N ALA A 322 17.42 8.33 -24.78
CA ALA A 322 16.21 7.53 -24.64
C ALA A 322 15.10 8.14 -25.48
N ILE A 323 14.31 7.33 -26.18
CA ILE A 323 13.20 7.80 -27.02
C ILE A 323 11.90 7.15 -26.55
N VAL A 324 10.89 7.95 -26.21
CA VAL A 324 9.51 7.48 -25.98
C VAL A 324 8.72 7.72 -27.26
N GLY A 325 8.59 6.70 -28.10
CA GLY A 325 7.87 6.75 -29.37
C GLY A 325 6.52 6.06 -29.32
N CYS A 326 5.71 6.27 -30.36
CA CYS A 326 4.48 5.48 -30.54
C CYS A 326 4.83 4.03 -30.96
N ALA A 327 3.98 3.06 -30.63
CA ALA A 327 4.04 1.67 -31.12
C ALA A 327 3.75 1.51 -32.63
N ASP A 328 3.49 2.61 -33.34
CA ASP A 328 3.20 2.65 -34.78
C ASP A 328 4.27 1.94 -35.64
N SER A 329 3.87 0.89 -36.34
CA SER A 329 4.81 -0.02 -37.02
C SER A 329 5.42 0.53 -38.31
N ARG A 330 5.06 1.75 -38.75
CA ARG A 330 5.44 2.25 -40.10
C ARG A 330 6.95 2.45 -40.29
N VAL A 331 7.70 2.87 -39.26
CA VAL A 331 9.18 2.99 -39.29
C VAL A 331 9.79 2.67 -37.91
N PRO A 332 10.96 1.99 -37.81
CA PRO A 332 11.71 1.87 -36.56
C PRO A 332 12.37 3.20 -36.15
N VAL A 333 12.35 3.50 -34.85
CA VAL A 333 12.88 4.76 -34.28
C VAL A 333 14.38 4.91 -34.52
N ASP A 334 15.11 3.81 -34.40
CA ASP A 334 16.57 3.74 -34.62
C ASP A 334 16.95 4.09 -36.07
N THR A 335 16.08 3.76 -37.03
CA THR A 335 16.21 4.14 -38.43
C THR A 335 15.88 5.62 -38.66
N VAL A 336 14.84 6.15 -38.00
CA VAL A 336 14.45 7.58 -38.06
C VAL A 336 15.59 8.52 -37.59
N PHE A 337 16.50 8.02 -36.76
CA PHE A 337 17.65 8.76 -36.22
C PHE A 337 19.03 8.24 -36.67
N ASP A 338 19.09 7.31 -37.62
CA ASP A 338 20.34 6.75 -38.16
C ASP A 338 21.37 6.31 -37.09
N ALA A 339 20.91 5.50 -36.13
CA ALA A 339 21.65 5.13 -34.92
C ALA A 339 22.14 3.67 -34.89
N MET A 340 23.23 3.39 -34.16
CA MET A 340 23.80 2.04 -34.03
C MET A 340 23.17 1.21 -32.90
N PRO A 341 23.30 -0.13 -32.92
CA PRO A 341 22.87 -1.00 -31.83
C PRO A 341 23.53 -0.65 -30.49
N GLY A 342 22.74 -0.09 -29.58
CA GLY A 342 23.18 0.39 -28.26
C GLY A 342 23.25 1.92 -28.11
N ASP A 343 23.11 2.69 -29.19
CA ASP A 343 23.10 4.17 -29.14
C ASP A 343 21.78 4.75 -28.59
N LEU A 344 20.66 4.10 -28.88
CA LEU A 344 19.34 4.52 -28.42
C LEU A 344 18.74 3.55 -27.42
N PHE A 345 17.96 4.10 -26.48
CA PHE A 345 17.10 3.36 -25.59
C PHE A 345 15.63 3.61 -25.96
N VAL A 346 15.12 2.80 -26.88
CA VAL A 346 13.80 3.02 -27.49
C VAL A 346 12.69 2.34 -26.67
N LEU A 347 11.73 3.14 -26.22
CA LEU A 347 10.53 2.73 -25.52
C LEU A 347 9.32 3.06 -26.38
N ARG A 348 8.35 2.13 -26.51
CA ARG A 348 7.21 2.29 -27.43
C ARG A 348 5.90 1.77 -26.84
N ASN A 349 4.86 2.59 -26.97
CA ASN A 349 3.47 2.28 -26.58
C ASN A 349 2.47 2.98 -27.50
N ALA A 350 1.22 2.54 -27.52
CA ALA A 350 0.22 3.09 -28.43
C ALA A 350 -0.11 4.55 -28.06
N GLY A 351 0.29 5.49 -28.92
CA GLY A 351 0.14 6.92 -28.65
C GLY A 351 1.25 7.55 -27.80
N ASN A 352 2.46 6.97 -27.73
CA ASN A 352 3.66 7.60 -27.13
C ASN A 352 3.44 8.13 -25.68
N THR A 353 2.52 7.52 -24.94
CA THR A 353 2.03 8.01 -23.65
C THR A 353 3.09 7.87 -22.57
N CYS A 354 2.99 8.70 -21.53
CA CYS A 354 3.56 8.40 -20.23
C CYS A 354 2.43 8.42 -19.22
N THR A 355 2.04 7.24 -18.74
CA THR A 355 1.11 7.05 -17.63
C THR A 355 1.74 6.14 -16.58
N HIS A 356 1.29 6.22 -15.33
CA HIS A 356 1.78 5.32 -14.28
C HIS A 356 1.41 3.84 -14.56
N ALA A 357 0.34 3.60 -15.32
CA ALA A 357 -0.11 2.24 -15.68
C ALA A 357 0.89 1.56 -16.61
N GLU A 358 1.64 2.38 -17.34
CA GLU A 358 2.77 2.03 -18.17
C GLU A 358 4.08 2.26 -17.40
N GLY A 359 4.10 1.89 -16.11
CA GLY A 359 5.27 2.05 -15.23
C GLY A 359 6.54 1.40 -15.74
N SER A 360 6.43 0.47 -16.70
CA SER A 360 7.54 -0.02 -17.53
C SER A 360 8.26 1.09 -18.29
N ILE A 361 7.55 2.05 -18.90
CA ILE A 361 8.14 3.19 -19.63
C ILE A 361 8.89 4.09 -18.66
N VAL A 362 8.25 4.51 -17.57
CA VAL A 362 8.84 5.45 -16.59
C VAL A 362 10.05 4.81 -15.89
N GLY A 363 9.92 3.60 -15.37
CA GLY A 363 11.01 2.88 -14.72
C GLY A 363 12.16 2.53 -15.67
N SER A 364 11.87 2.29 -16.96
CA SER A 364 12.95 2.08 -17.94
C SER A 364 13.67 3.38 -18.31
N LEU A 365 12.99 4.53 -18.29
CA LEU A 365 13.66 5.83 -18.40
C LEU A 365 14.57 6.08 -17.18
N GLU A 366 14.07 5.87 -15.96
CA GLU A 366 14.86 6.02 -14.73
C GLU A 366 16.08 5.09 -14.71
N PHE A 367 15.93 3.85 -15.20
CA PHE A 367 17.05 2.93 -15.42
C PHE A 367 18.03 3.47 -16.48
N CYS A 368 17.54 3.94 -17.62
CA CYS A 368 18.38 4.44 -18.70
C CYS A 368 19.20 5.68 -18.28
N THR A 369 18.57 6.65 -17.61
CA THR A 369 19.26 7.87 -17.16
C THR A 369 20.14 7.60 -15.93
N GLY A 370 19.64 6.81 -14.96
CA GLY A 370 20.28 6.59 -13.66
C GLY A 370 21.27 5.42 -13.58
N LYS A 371 21.21 4.45 -14.52
CA LYS A 371 22.14 3.30 -14.59
C LYS A 371 22.96 3.25 -15.87
N LEU A 372 22.41 3.71 -17.00
CA LEU A 372 23.14 3.76 -18.28
C LEU A 372 23.71 5.17 -18.59
N GLY A 373 23.51 6.14 -17.71
CA GLY A 373 24.10 7.49 -17.80
C GLY A 373 23.56 8.35 -18.95
N THR A 374 22.42 7.98 -19.55
CA THR A 374 21.81 8.74 -20.67
C THR A 374 21.32 10.11 -20.20
N GLN A 375 21.71 11.16 -20.91
CA GLN A 375 21.42 12.56 -20.54
C GLN A 375 20.35 13.23 -21.39
N LEU A 376 19.71 12.51 -22.32
CA LEU A 376 18.61 13.03 -23.13
C LEU A 376 17.43 12.05 -23.19
N VAL A 377 16.22 12.55 -22.94
CA VAL A 377 14.97 11.89 -23.34
C VAL A 377 14.31 12.71 -24.47
N LEU A 378 13.88 12.04 -25.54
CA LEU A 378 12.99 12.61 -26.55
C LEU A 378 11.63 11.90 -26.50
N VAL A 379 10.57 12.63 -26.19
CA VAL A 379 9.18 12.15 -26.36
C VAL A 379 8.75 12.46 -27.78
N LEU A 380 8.54 11.41 -28.59
CA LEU A 380 8.33 11.49 -30.03
C LEU A 380 6.90 11.05 -30.39
N GLY A 381 6.03 12.04 -30.60
CA GLY A 381 4.77 11.84 -31.29
C GLY A 381 4.96 11.70 -32.80
N HIS A 382 3.88 11.46 -33.53
CA HIS A 382 3.90 11.44 -35.00
C HIS A 382 2.57 11.90 -35.60
N THR A 383 2.62 12.40 -36.83
CA THR A 383 1.40 12.72 -37.59
C THR A 383 0.55 11.48 -37.80
N GLN A 384 -0.77 11.65 -37.99
CA GLN A 384 -1.72 10.55 -38.23
C GLN A 384 -1.66 9.42 -37.16
N CYS A 385 -1.55 9.79 -35.88
CA CYS A 385 -1.48 8.83 -34.78
C CYS A 385 -2.84 8.21 -34.44
N GLY A 386 -3.02 6.91 -34.73
CA GLY A 386 -4.29 6.21 -34.56
C GLY A 386 -4.84 6.20 -33.12
N ALA A 387 -3.97 6.12 -32.11
CA ALA A 387 -4.40 6.14 -30.70
C ALA A 387 -4.95 7.52 -30.29
N VAL A 388 -4.28 8.60 -30.68
CA VAL A 388 -4.73 9.98 -30.41
C VAL A 388 -5.98 10.32 -31.23
N ALA A 389 -6.05 9.86 -32.49
CA ALA A 389 -7.23 10.01 -33.33
C ALA A 389 -8.46 9.31 -32.71
N GLY A 390 -8.33 8.03 -32.34
CA GLY A 390 -9.38 7.27 -31.67
C GLY A 390 -9.84 7.92 -30.37
N ALA A 391 -8.92 8.38 -29.53
CA ALA A 391 -9.27 9.04 -28.26
C ALA A 391 -10.03 10.35 -28.48
N THR A 392 -9.64 11.12 -29.52
CA THR A 392 -10.33 12.35 -29.92
C THR A 392 -11.74 12.06 -30.44
N GLN A 393 -11.93 10.97 -31.18
CA GLN A 393 -13.22 10.53 -31.69
C GLN A 393 -14.14 9.98 -30.58
N SER A 394 -13.62 9.16 -29.66
CA SER A 394 -14.34 8.71 -28.46
C SER A 394 -14.75 9.87 -27.55
N TYR A 395 -13.90 10.89 -27.41
CA TYR A 395 -14.22 12.11 -26.67
C TYR A 395 -15.36 12.90 -27.34
N LYS A 396 -15.23 13.23 -28.64
CA LYS A 396 -16.24 14.01 -29.39
C LYS A 396 -17.61 13.32 -29.50
N SER A 397 -17.64 11.99 -29.52
CA SER A 397 -18.88 11.20 -29.54
C SER A 397 -19.53 11.03 -28.17
N GLY A 398 -18.93 11.54 -27.09
CA GLY A 398 -19.36 11.29 -25.71
C GLY A 398 -19.15 9.84 -25.26
N GLY A 399 -18.46 9.02 -26.05
CA GLY A 399 -18.34 7.58 -25.94
C GLY A 399 -17.22 7.07 -25.03
N ILE A 400 -16.82 7.83 -24.01
CA ILE A 400 -15.88 7.35 -22.98
C ILE A 400 -16.70 6.67 -21.88
N SER A 401 -16.68 5.34 -21.86
CA SER A 401 -17.35 4.55 -20.83
C SER A 401 -16.87 4.94 -19.42
N LYS A 402 -17.79 4.94 -18.45
CA LYS A 402 -17.46 5.18 -17.03
C LYS A 402 -16.67 4.03 -16.38
N ALA A 403 -16.58 2.88 -17.04
CA ALA A 403 -15.66 1.80 -16.72
C ALA A 403 -15.10 1.22 -18.04
N PRO A 404 -13.77 1.17 -18.24
CA PRO A 404 -13.20 0.58 -19.44
C PRO A 404 -13.35 -0.94 -19.40
N GLY A 405 -14.15 -1.50 -20.31
CA GLY A 405 -14.36 -2.94 -20.45
C GLY A 405 -13.19 -3.64 -21.16
N THR A 406 -12.30 -2.88 -21.79
CA THR A 406 -11.11 -3.38 -22.50
C THR A 406 -9.87 -2.52 -22.23
N ALA A 407 -8.69 -3.12 -22.43
CA ALA A 407 -7.42 -2.38 -22.36
C ALA A 407 -7.32 -1.25 -23.41
N LEU A 408 -8.02 -1.37 -24.54
CA LEU A 408 -8.15 -0.32 -25.54
C LEU A 408 -8.96 0.87 -25.00
N GLU A 409 -10.12 0.63 -24.38
CA GLU A 409 -10.89 1.69 -23.72
C GLU A 409 -10.10 2.37 -22.61
N GLY A 410 -9.31 1.62 -21.83
CA GLY A 410 -8.42 2.18 -20.81
C GLY A 410 -7.37 3.13 -21.38
N LEU A 411 -6.76 2.77 -22.52
CA LEU A 411 -5.82 3.64 -23.25
C LEU A 411 -6.52 4.91 -23.77
N LEU A 412 -7.66 4.76 -24.44
CA LEU A 412 -8.43 5.87 -25.00
C LEU A 412 -8.94 6.81 -23.90
N GLN A 413 -9.30 6.27 -22.73
CA GLN A 413 -9.67 7.04 -21.54
C GLN A 413 -8.48 7.77 -20.90
N GLY A 414 -7.27 7.19 -20.90
CA GLY A 414 -6.04 7.91 -20.51
C GLY A 414 -5.76 9.11 -21.42
N LEU A 415 -5.91 8.93 -22.73
CA LEU A 415 -5.77 9.97 -23.74
C LEU A 415 -6.95 10.96 -23.79
N ALA A 416 -8.06 10.73 -23.09
CA ALA A 416 -9.22 11.63 -23.09
C ALA A 416 -8.87 13.04 -22.61
N SER A 417 -7.95 13.17 -21.65
CA SER A 417 -7.48 14.47 -21.14
C SER A 417 -6.72 15.28 -22.19
N VAL A 418 -6.06 14.62 -23.14
CA VAL A 418 -5.42 15.25 -24.31
C VAL A 418 -6.48 15.75 -25.29
N ALA A 419 -7.48 14.91 -25.60
CA ALA A 419 -8.57 15.27 -26.50
C ALA A 419 -9.40 16.45 -25.96
N GLN A 420 -9.65 16.47 -24.64
CA GLN A 420 -10.27 17.60 -23.95
C GLN A 420 -9.43 18.88 -24.12
N GLN A 421 -8.16 18.87 -23.69
CA GLN A 421 -7.30 20.05 -23.76
C GLN A 421 -7.17 20.58 -25.19
N ALA A 422 -7.03 19.70 -26.20
CA ALA A 422 -6.98 20.12 -27.60
C ALA A 422 -8.29 20.77 -28.08
N THR A 423 -9.44 20.34 -27.53
CA THR A 423 -10.77 20.92 -27.82
C THR A 423 -10.99 22.25 -27.10
N GLU A 424 -10.40 22.42 -25.91
CA GLU A 424 -10.38 23.70 -25.18
C GLU A 424 -9.47 24.72 -25.89
N ASP A 425 -8.30 24.29 -26.37
CA ASP A 425 -7.31 25.13 -27.06
C ASP A 425 -7.79 25.67 -28.42
N LEU A 426 -8.54 24.85 -29.19
CA LEU A 426 -9.00 25.19 -30.55
C LEU A 426 -10.51 25.52 -30.65
N GLY A 427 -11.26 25.29 -29.57
CA GLY A 427 -12.71 25.44 -29.51
C GLY A 427 -13.50 24.25 -30.07
N PRO A 428 -14.76 24.05 -29.63
CA PRO A 428 -15.57 22.87 -29.96
C PRO A 428 -16.00 22.77 -31.43
N GLY A 429 -15.89 23.86 -32.20
CA GLY A 429 -16.14 23.89 -33.64
C GLY A 429 -14.94 23.49 -34.51
N ALA A 430 -13.82 23.08 -33.92
CA ALA A 430 -12.60 22.77 -34.66
C ALA A 430 -12.76 21.57 -35.61
N GLU A 431 -12.20 21.71 -36.81
CA GLU A 431 -12.10 20.65 -37.80
C GLU A 431 -11.30 19.45 -37.25
N GLU A 432 -11.82 18.24 -37.42
CA GLU A 432 -11.31 17.06 -36.72
C GLU A 432 -9.85 16.72 -37.05
N ALA A 433 -9.42 16.89 -38.31
CA ALA A 433 -8.03 16.66 -38.70
C ALA A 433 -7.06 17.63 -37.98
N LYS A 434 -7.45 18.90 -37.84
CA LYS A 434 -6.68 19.94 -37.13
C LYS A 434 -6.68 19.69 -35.61
N LEU A 435 -7.82 19.26 -35.07
CA LEU A 435 -7.96 18.88 -33.66
C LEU A 435 -7.06 17.68 -33.31
N ILE A 436 -7.05 16.63 -34.13
CA ILE A 436 -6.19 15.45 -33.93
C ILE A 436 -4.70 15.81 -34.07
N ALA A 437 -4.34 16.65 -35.05
CA ALA A 437 -2.97 17.11 -35.23
C ALA A 437 -2.46 17.92 -34.02
N HIS A 438 -3.30 18.80 -33.46
CA HIS A 438 -2.99 19.52 -32.23
C HIS A 438 -2.98 18.62 -31.00
N ALA A 439 -3.90 17.65 -30.90
CA ALA A 439 -3.92 16.64 -29.85
C ALA A 439 -2.62 15.82 -29.80
N VAL A 440 -1.98 15.51 -30.93
CA VAL A 440 -0.63 14.87 -30.94
C VAL A 440 0.41 15.77 -30.25
N LYS A 441 0.38 17.08 -30.51
CA LYS A 441 1.29 18.06 -29.90
C LYS A 441 1.04 18.23 -28.40
N VAL A 442 -0.23 18.31 -28.00
CA VAL A 442 -0.67 18.31 -26.60
C VAL A 442 -0.23 17.03 -25.89
N ASN A 443 -0.35 15.86 -26.52
CA ASN A 443 0.04 14.57 -25.95
C ASN A 443 1.54 14.44 -25.66
N VAL A 444 2.40 14.92 -26.58
CA VAL A 444 3.85 14.95 -26.36
C VAL A 444 4.18 15.77 -25.11
N PHE A 445 3.61 16.98 -24.98
CA PHE A 445 3.80 17.78 -23.78
C PHE A 445 3.12 17.21 -22.53
N HIS A 446 1.97 16.55 -22.66
CA HIS A 446 1.30 15.84 -21.55
C HIS A 446 2.23 14.77 -20.98
N SER A 447 2.85 13.96 -21.85
CA SER A 447 3.78 12.90 -21.46
C SER A 447 5.08 13.46 -20.84
N ILE A 448 5.62 14.57 -21.35
CA ILE A 448 6.77 15.27 -20.71
C ILE A 448 6.37 15.84 -19.34
N ASN A 449 5.20 16.47 -19.23
CA ASN A 449 4.67 17.01 -17.98
C ASN A 449 4.45 15.90 -16.96
N PHE A 450 3.96 14.76 -17.40
CA PHE A 450 3.79 13.56 -16.58
C PHE A 450 5.13 13.09 -16.00
N LEU A 451 6.17 12.92 -16.84
CA LEU A 451 7.50 12.50 -16.38
C LEU A 451 8.06 13.47 -15.33
N LEU A 452 8.02 14.78 -15.59
CA LEU A 452 8.49 15.81 -14.65
C LEU A 452 7.65 15.89 -13.35
N LYS A 453 6.35 15.59 -13.41
CA LYS A 453 5.46 15.63 -12.25
C LYS A 453 5.63 14.40 -11.35
N PHE A 454 5.89 13.23 -11.92
CA PHE A 454 5.74 11.96 -11.21
C PHE A 454 7.02 11.11 -11.06
N SER A 455 8.03 11.29 -11.91
CA SER A 455 9.37 10.76 -11.66
C SER A 455 10.23 11.83 -10.98
N GLU A 456 10.55 11.64 -9.70
CA GLU A 456 11.51 12.51 -9.03
C GLU A 456 12.94 12.35 -9.56
N PRO A 457 13.47 11.13 -9.84
CA PRO A 457 14.81 10.98 -10.42
C PRO A 457 14.99 11.75 -11.73
N LEU A 458 14.01 11.69 -12.64
CA LEU A 458 14.05 12.44 -13.90
C LEU A 458 13.88 13.96 -13.65
N ARG A 459 12.94 14.37 -12.79
CA ARG A 459 12.76 15.79 -12.39
C ARG A 459 14.03 16.39 -11.79
N GLU A 460 14.71 15.66 -10.91
CA GLU A 460 15.92 16.12 -10.22
C GLU A 460 17.10 16.24 -11.19
N ALA A 461 17.30 15.25 -12.06
CA ALA A 461 18.33 15.31 -13.09
C ALA A 461 18.10 16.48 -14.07
N VAL A 462 16.84 16.77 -14.42
CA VAL A 462 16.49 17.96 -15.22
C VAL A 462 16.71 19.27 -14.44
N ARG A 463 16.44 19.30 -13.12
CA ARG A 463 16.69 20.49 -12.30
C ARG A 463 18.19 20.80 -12.16
N LYS A 464 19.04 19.77 -12.09
CA LYS A 464 20.50 19.87 -12.05
C LYS A 464 21.13 20.17 -13.42
N GLY A 465 20.43 19.87 -14.51
CA GLY A 465 20.94 19.97 -15.88
C GLY A 465 21.73 18.73 -16.36
N ASP A 466 21.72 17.65 -15.57
CA ASP A 466 22.31 16.36 -15.93
C ASP A 466 21.44 15.57 -16.93
N LEU A 467 20.15 15.93 -17.04
CA LEU A 467 19.20 15.39 -18.00
C LEU A 467 18.49 16.53 -18.74
N ASP A 468 18.18 16.31 -20.01
CA ASP A 468 17.22 17.14 -20.74
C ASP A 468 16.06 16.27 -21.25
N ILE A 469 14.85 16.84 -21.29
CA ILE A 469 13.64 16.19 -21.79
C ILE A 469 13.03 17.08 -22.87
N GLN A 470 13.01 16.57 -24.09
CA GLN A 470 12.63 17.28 -25.30
C GLN A 470 11.39 16.61 -25.91
N GLY A 471 10.54 17.39 -26.58
CA GLY A 471 9.44 16.89 -27.40
C GLY A 471 9.76 16.90 -28.89
N GLY A 472 9.15 16.00 -29.66
CA GLY A 472 9.18 16.01 -31.11
C GLY A 472 7.93 15.41 -31.76
N ILE A 473 7.67 15.76 -33.01
CA ILE A 473 6.65 15.15 -33.86
C ILE A 473 7.31 14.64 -35.14
N TYR A 474 7.24 13.33 -35.38
CA TYR A 474 7.66 12.69 -36.63
C TYR A 474 6.59 12.87 -37.72
N HIS A 475 6.95 13.54 -38.82
CA HIS A 475 6.10 13.78 -39.97
C HIS A 475 6.26 12.64 -40.98
N LEU A 476 5.37 11.64 -40.88
CA LEU A 476 5.39 10.37 -41.64
C LEU A 476 5.64 10.54 -43.15
N GLU A 477 5.06 11.59 -43.74
CA GLU A 477 5.09 11.87 -45.19
C GLU A 477 6.45 12.40 -45.67
N THR A 478 7.31 12.88 -44.77
CA THR A 478 8.58 13.53 -45.12
C THR A 478 9.81 12.90 -44.46
N GLY A 479 9.61 11.99 -43.50
CA GLY A 479 10.69 11.42 -42.69
C GLY A 479 11.30 12.39 -41.66
N ARG A 480 10.79 13.62 -41.53
CA ARG A 480 11.38 14.69 -40.70
C ARG A 480 10.76 14.76 -39.31
N VAL A 481 11.56 15.09 -38.30
CA VAL A 481 11.11 15.35 -36.93
C VAL A 481 11.05 16.86 -36.67
N GLU A 482 9.85 17.37 -36.38
CA GLU A 482 9.63 18.70 -35.79
C GLU A 482 10.01 18.64 -34.31
N PHE A 483 11.18 19.16 -33.94
CA PHE A 483 11.61 19.22 -32.53
C PHE A 483 10.89 20.38 -31.81
N LEU A 484 9.97 20.03 -30.91
CA LEU A 484 9.09 20.97 -30.19
C LEU A 484 9.80 21.76 -29.09
N GLY A 485 10.92 21.24 -28.58
CA GLY A 485 11.61 21.79 -27.41
C GLY A 485 11.17 21.17 -26.07
N ARG A 486 11.57 21.82 -24.98
CA ARG A 486 11.13 21.50 -23.61
C ARG A 486 9.65 21.81 -23.41
N SER A 487 9.02 21.24 -22.39
CA SER A 487 7.63 21.58 -22.07
C SER A 487 7.49 23.06 -21.66
N PRO A 488 6.48 23.79 -22.14
CA PRO A 488 6.15 25.14 -21.65
C PRO A 488 5.93 25.20 -20.13
N ARG A 489 5.46 24.10 -19.51
CA ARG A 489 5.23 24.00 -18.05
C ARG A 489 6.46 23.52 -17.27
N GLN A 490 7.61 23.31 -17.91
CA GLN A 490 8.80 22.77 -17.24
C GLN A 490 9.29 23.64 -16.07
N ALA A 491 9.25 24.97 -16.21
CA ALA A 491 9.62 25.87 -15.11
C ALA A 491 8.66 25.77 -13.91
N GLU A 492 7.34 25.66 -14.16
CA GLU A 492 6.32 25.41 -13.13
C GLU A 492 6.57 24.07 -12.44
N LEU A 493 6.76 22.99 -13.19
CA LEU A 493 6.92 21.64 -12.64
C LEU A 493 8.23 21.48 -11.85
N LEU A 494 9.33 22.09 -12.30
CA LEU A 494 10.63 22.06 -11.60
C LEU A 494 10.67 22.90 -10.32
N SER A 495 9.90 24.01 -10.29
CA SER A 495 9.78 24.91 -9.13
C SER A 495 8.66 24.51 -8.17
N SER A 496 7.69 23.71 -8.63
CA SER A 496 6.63 23.17 -7.79
C SER A 496 7.24 22.31 -6.68
N LYS A 497 7.13 22.77 -5.43
CA LYS A 497 7.43 21.96 -4.24
C LYS A 497 6.32 20.94 -3.99
N ARG A 498 6.00 20.13 -5.00
CA ARG A 498 5.44 18.78 -4.80
C ARG A 498 6.54 17.91 -4.24
N ALA A 499 6.85 18.15 -2.97
CA ALA A 499 7.75 17.32 -2.20
C ALA A 499 7.17 15.90 -2.20
N LEU A 500 8.00 14.90 -2.51
CA LEU A 500 7.72 13.59 -1.99
C LEU A 500 7.69 13.65 -0.45
N PRO A 501 7.02 12.71 0.23
CA PRO A 501 7.23 12.49 1.67
C PRO A 501 8.72 12.60 2.01
N PRO A 502 9.14 13.29 3.10
CA PRO A 502 10.56 13.50 3.41
C PRO A 502 11.40 12.22 3.49
N SER A 503 10.73 11.08 3.71
CA SER A 503 11.28 9.75 3.57
C SER A 503 11.74 9.43 2.14
N LEU A 504 10.80 9.44 1.20
CA LEU A 504 11.02 9.18 -0.22
C LEU A 504 11.97 10.22 -0.86
N ALA A 505 11.81 11.50 -0.52
CA ALA A 505 12.65 12.59 -1.04
C ALA A 505 14.14 12.48 -0.66
N SER A 506 14.44 11.74 0.41
CA SER A 506 15.81 11.57 0.92
C SER A 506 16.35 10.14 0.73
N GLY A 507 15.53 9.21 0.24
CA GLY A 507 15.82 7.77 0.23
C GLY A 507 15.95 7.15 1.64
N ASN A 508 15.67 7.90 2.70
CA ASN A 508 15.88 7.51 4.09
C ASN A 508 14.58 7.59 4.87
N VAL A 509 14.20 6.49 5.52
CA VAL A 509 12.99 6.35 6.35
C VAL A 509 12.87 7.39 7.49
N ARG A 510 11.63 7.79 7.82
CA ARG A 510 11.35 8.75 8.90
C ARG A 510 11.60 8.14 10.28
N THR A 511 12.50 8.74 11.04
CA THR A 511 12.90 8.28 12.38
C THR A 511 12.57 9.32 13.46
N SER A 512 12.74 9.01 14.75
CA SER A 512 12.44 9.96 15.85
C SER A 512 13.18 11.32 15.76
N ARG A 513 14.26 11.40 14.98
CA ARG A 513 14.99 12.65 14.67
C ARG A 513 14.31 13.52 13.59
N SER A 514 13.31 12.99 12.89
CA SER A 514 12.55 13.69 11.86
C SER A 514 11.43 14.54 12.49
N GLY A 515 11.33 15.81 12.09
CA GLY A 515 10.25 16.70 12.56
C GLY A 515 8.85 16.18 12.22
N ALA A 516 7.88 16.51 13.07
CA ALA A 516 6.46 16.20 12.85
C ALA A 516 5.93 16.91 11.59
N VAL A 517 5.10 16.21 10.82
CA VAL A 517 4.49 16.71 9.58
C VAL A 517 3.17 17.41 9.91
N LEU A 518 2.80 18.47 9.19
CA LEU A 518 1.51 19.14 9.39
C LEU A 518 0.37 18.30 8.79
N PRO A 519 -0.86 18.37 9.33
CA PRO A 519 -1.98 17.54 8.87
C PRO A 519 -2.27 17.69 7.37
N GLN A 520 -2.13 18.92 6.85
CA GLN A 520 -2.41 19.25 5.46
C GLN A 520 -1.29 18.76 4.52
N GLU A 521 -0.04 18.75 4.99
CA GLU A 521 1.09 18.15 4.27
C GLU A 521 0.94 16.62 4.21
N ALA A 522 0.61 15.98 5.33
CA ALA A 522 0.33 14.54 5.39
C ALA A 522 -0.85 14.15 4.48
N MET A 523 -1.90 14.98 4.39
CA MET A 523 -2.99 14.79 3.44
C MET A 523 -2.57 14.94 1.96
N VAL A 524 -1.54 15.74 1.65
CA VAL A 524 -0.95 15.79 0.29
C VAL A 524 -0.12 14.54 0.03
N MET A 525 0.68 14.09 1.01
CA MET A 525 1.47 12.85 0.91
C MET A 525 0.58 11.63 0.61
N LEU A 526 -0.54 11.47 1.33
CA LEU A 526 -1.52 10.41 1.06
C LEU A 526 -2.14 10.53 -0.34
N LYS A 527 -2.51 11.74 -0.79
CA LYS A 527 -3.14 11.95 -2.11
C LYS A 527 -2.19 11.63 -3.27
N ASP A 528 -0.99 12.19 -3.25
CA ASP A 528 0.01 11.95 -4.29
C ASP A 528 0.56 10.52 -4.23
N GLY A 529 0.59 9.90 -3.04
CA GLY A 529 0.94 8.50 -2.84
C GLY A 529 -0.09 7.54 -3.43
N ASN A 530 -1.38 7.76 -3.13
CA ASN A 530 -2.43 6.95 -3.72
C ASN A 530 -2.58 7.17 -5.23
N GLU A 531 -2.35 8.38 -5.76
CA GLU A 531 -2.31 8.57 -7.22
C GLU A 531 -1.27 7.63 -7.85
N ARG A 532 -0.02 7.61 -7.33
CA ARG A 532 1.07 6.74 -7.81
C ARG A 532 0.74 5.25 -7.69
N PHE A 533 0.14 4.82 -6.58
CA PHE A 533 -0.28 3.42 -6.39
C PHE A 533 -1.42 3.02 -7.34
N ALA A 534 -2.53 3.76 -7.29
CA ALA A 534 -3.78 3.43 -7.99
C ALA A 534 -3.52 3.20 -9.48
N THR A 535 -2.76 4.13 -10.03
CA THR A 535 -2.43 4.20 -11.45
C THR A 535 -1.23 3.34 -11.83
N GLY A 536 -0.38 2.86 -10.92
CA GLY A 536 0.52 1.72 -11.17
C GLY A 536 2.04 1.95 -11.14
N ALA A 537 2.51 3.16 -10.79
CA ALA A 537 3.94 3.45 -10.66
C ALA A 537 4.28 3.99 -9.24
N PRO A 538 4.20 3.13 -8.20
CA PRO A 538 4.72 3.42 -6.88
C PRO A 538 6.25 3.58 -6.91
N ILE A 539 6.75 4.58 -6.18
CA ILE A 539 8.19 4.92 -6.11
C ILE A 539 8.82 4.53 -4.76
N SER A 540 8.03 3.99 -3.82
CA SER A 540 8.57 3.26 -2.66
C SER A 540 9.44 2.09 -3.13
N GLY A 541 10.73 2.15 -2.79
CA GLY A 541 11.72 1.16 -3.16
C GLY A 541 11.57 -0.16 -2.39
N LYS A 542 12.51 -1.09 -2.59
CA LYS A 542 12.67 -2.23 -1.68
C LYS A 542 13.07 -1.72 -0.29
N VAL A 543 12.67 -2.43 0.77
CA VAL A 543 13.08 -2.11 2.14
C VAL A 543 14.53 -2.57 2.35
N HIS A 544 15.47 -1.63 2.31
CA HIS A 544 16.90 -1.90 2.48
C HIS A 544 17.31 -2.10 3.95
N GLN A 545 18.42 -2.81 4.20
CA GLN A 545 18.95 -3.06 5.54
C GLN A 545 19.23 -1.75 6.31
N SER A 546 19.83 -0.74 5.68
CA SER A 546 20.09 0.56 6.31
C SER A 546 18.82 1.28 6.78
N MET A 547 17.68 1.08 6.10
CA MET A 547 16.38 1.59 6.55
C MET A 547 15.91 0.85 7.81
N ARG A 548 16.06 -0.48 7.83
CA ARG A 548 15.74 -1.33 8.98
C ARG A 548 16.57 -0.95 10.20
N GLU A 549 17.89 -0.83 10.03
CA GLU A 549 18.85 -0.40 11.06
C GLU A 549 18.52 1.00 11.61
N ALA A 550 18.23 1.98 10.75
CA ALA A 550 17.86 3.34 11.18
C ALA A 550 16.58 3.34 12.03
N LEU A 551 15.55 2.60 11.61
CA LEU A 551 14.28 2.47 12.34
C LEU A 551 14.42 1.65 13.64
N ALA A 552 15.32 0.68 13.67
CA ALA A 552 15.60 -0.13 14.86
C ALA A 552 16.41 0.63 15.92
N THR A 553 17.38 1.44 15.50
CA THR A 553 18.31 2.16 16.40
C THR A 553 17.83 3.56 16.79
N VAL A 554 17.10 4.25 15.90
CA VAL A 554 16.61 5.63 16.13
C VAL A 554 15.10 5.66 16.42
N GLY A 555 14.34 4.62 16.08
CA GLY A 555 12.87 4.60 16.20
C GLY A 555 12.16 5.27 15.02
N GLN A 556 10.84 5.42 15.12
CA GLN A 556 9.94 5.86 14.03
C GLN A 556 9.39 7.28 14.24
N ALA A 557 8.96 7.95 13.17
CA ALA A 557 8.20 9.22 13.25
C ALA A 557 7.11 9.32 12.16
N PRO A 558 6.03 8.52 12.25
CA PRO A 558 4.96 8.49 11.26
C PRO A 558 4.28 9.86 11.07
N HIS A 559 3.87 10.15 9.84
CA HIS A 559 3.14 11.38 9.50
C HIS A 559 1.62 11.21 9.63
N THR A 560 1.13 9.97 9.58
CA THR A 560 -0.30 9.63 9.69
C THR A 560 -0.50 8.37 10.55
N ALA A 561 -1.48 8.42 11.44
CA ALA A 561 -2.07 7.26 12.08
C ALA A 561 -3.28 6.80 11.23
N LEU A 562 -3.24 5.58 10.70
CA LEU A 562 -4.20 5.13 9.70
C LEU A 562 -5.02 3.95 10.23
N VAL A 563 -6.34 4.13 10.30
CA VAL A 563 -7.31 3.10 10.70
C VAL A 563 -7.96 2.54 9.44
N GLY A 564 -7.72 1.27 9.15
CA GLY A 564 -8.26 0.60 7.96
C GLY A 564 -8.74 -0.81 8.24
N CYS A 565 -9.19 -1.50 7.19
CA CYS A 565 -9.71 -2.85 7.31
C CYS A 565 -8.59 -3.90 7.34
N ALA A 566 -8.82 -5.02 8.04
CA ALA A 566 -7.94 -6.20 8.03
C ALA A 566 -7.99 -7.03 6.73
N ASP A 567 -8.91 -6.70 5.82
CA ASP A 567 -9.05 -7.27 4.47
C ASP A 567 -7.70 -7.36 3.74
N SER A 568 -7.34 -8.55 3.25
CA SER A 568 -5.99 -8.90 2.78
C SER A 568 -5.71 -8.49 1.33
N ARG A 569 -6.66 -7.86 0.64
CA ARG A 569 -6.56 -7.63 -0.81
C ARG A 569 -5.53 -6.58 -1.22
N VAL A 570 -5.18 -5.62 -0.37
CA VAL A 570 -4.01 -4.73 -0.55
C VAL A 570 -3.44 -4.26 0.80
N PRO A 571 -2.10 -4.21 1.00
CA PRO A 571 -1.49 -3.55 2.16
C PRO A 571 -1.68 -2.03 2.12
N LEU A 572 -1.99 -1.41 3.26
CA LEU A 572 -2.38 0.00 3.30
C LEU A 572 -1.19 0.94 3.05
N GLU A 573 0.00 0.55 3.47
CA GLU A 573 1.26 1.23 3.12
C GLU A 573 1.51 1.24 1.61
N THR A 574 1.11 0.18 0.90
CA THR A 574 1.18 0.12 -0.57
C THR A 574 0.10 1.01 -1.21
N VAL A 575 -1.12 1.06 -0.67
CA VAL A 575 -2.23 1.93 -1.17
C VAL A 575 -1.84 3.41 -1.21
N PHE A 576 -0.93 3.85 -0.33
CA PHE A 576 -0.43 5.22 -0.26
C PHE A 576 1.04 5.37 -0.68
N ASP A 577 1.66 4.33 -1.25
CA ASP A 577 3.07 4.33 -1.69
C ASP A 577 4.03 4.93 -0.65
N ALA A 578 3.90 4.48 0.60
CA ALA A 578 4.61 4.99 1.76
C ALA A 578 5.78 4.07 2.17
N LEU A 579 6.85 4.63 2.74
CA LEU A 579 7.96 3.83 3.27
C LEU A 579 7.70 3.37 4.71
N PRO A 580 8.40 2.32 5.19
CA PRO A 580 8.39 1.99 6.61
C PRO A 580 8.84 3.19 7.45
N GLY A 581 8.18 3.45 8.57
CA GLY A 581 8.36 4.67 9.37
C GLY A 581 7.37 5.79 9.06
N ASP A 582 6.64 5.76 7.93
CA ASP A 582 5.76 6.87 7.50
C ASP A 582 4.31 6.76 8.00
N LEU A 583 3.73 5.55 8.06
CA LEU A 583 2.34 5.30 8.47
C LEU A 583 2.26 4.38 9.68
N PHE A 584 1.58 4.81 10.74
CA PHE A 584 1.25 3.97 11.89
C PHE A 584 -0.11 3.29 11.64
N VAL A 585 -0.08 2.00 11.30
CA VAL A 585 -1.23 1.31 10.69
C VAL A 585 -1.97 0.43 11.69
N LEU A 586 -3.26 0.71 11.86
CA LEU A 586 -4.21 -0.01 12.70
C LEU A 586 -5.24 -0.71 11.81
N ARG A 587 -5.40 -2.03 11.99
CA ARG A 587 -6.27 -2.87 11.14
C ARG A 587 -7.09 -3.85 11.95
N ASN A 588 -8.42 -3.80 11.75
CA ASN A 588 -9.40 -4.79 12.20
C ASN A 588 -10.51 -4.95 11.13
N ALA A 589 -11.32 -6.00 11.23
CA ALA A 589 -12.39 -6.24 10.26
C ALA A 589 -13.48 -5.15 10.38
N GLY A 590 -13.74 -4.44 9.28
CA GLY A 590 -14.67 -3.33 9.25
C GLY A 590 -14.16 -2.01 9.83
N ASN A 591 -12.83 -1.85 10.04
CA ASN A 591 -12.17 -0.59 10.37
C ASN A 591 -12.78 0.20 11.56
N THR A 592 -13.33 -0.51 12.55
CA THR A 592 -14.18 0.05 13.64
C THR A 592 -13.37 0.39 14.90
N CYS A 593 -13.91 1.29 15.73
CA CYS A 593 -13.42 1.54 17.09
C CYS A 593 -14.42 1.16 18.20
N THR A 594 -15.67 0.75 17.86
CA THR A 594 -16.81 0.70 18.81
C THR A 594 -16.67 -0.30 19.94
N HIS A 595 -15.89 -1.37 19.73
CA HIS A 595 -15.60 -2.43 20.69
C HIS A 595 -14.08 -2.67 20.75
N ALA A 596 -13.32 -1.56 20.81
CA ALA A 596 -11.87 -1.55 20.70
C ALA A 596 -11.19 -0.56 21.68
N GLU A 597 -11.82 -0.36 22.83
CA GLU A 597 -11.23 0.28 24.01
C GLU A 597 -9.91 -0.43 24.38
N GLY A 598 -8.97 0.30 25.00
CA GLY A 598 -7.57 -0.13 25.16
C GLY A 598 -6.84 -0.29 23.82
N SER A 599 -7.14 -1.37 23.09
CA SER A 599 -6.45 -1.81 21.87
C SER A 599 -6.33 -0.73 20.77
N VAL A 600 -7.41 -0.34 20.09
CA VAL A 600 -7.31 0.59 18.94
C VAL A 600 -7.32 2.03 19.40
N LEU A 601 -8.15 2.38 20.40
CA LEU A 601 -8.23 3.73 20.91
C LEU A 601 -6.95 4.15 21.64
N GLY A 602 -6.41 3.29 22.51
CA GLY A 602 -5.13 3.52 23.20
C GLY A 602 -3.94 3.52 22.23
N SER A 603 -3.99 2.77 21.12
CA SER A 603 -3.00 2.88 20.05
C SER A 603 -3.01 4.24 19.35
N LEU A 604 -4.18 4.85 19.16
CA LEU A 604 -4.31 6.20 18.60
C LEU A 604 -3.86 7.27 19.60
N GLU A 605 -4.15 7.12 20.89
CA GLU A 605 -3.64 7.98 21.95
C GLU A 605 -2.11 7.86 22.10
N PHE A 606 -1.53 6.65 21.98
CA PHE A 606 -0.08 6.44 21.90
C PHE A 606 0.52 7.17 20.69
N CYS A 607 -0.07 7.01 19.50
CA CYS A 607 0.50 7.54 18.27
C CYS A 607 0.39 9.08 18.19
N THR A 608 -0.74 9.66 18.61
CA THR A 608 -0.94 11.12 18.65
C THR A 608 -0.28 11.78 19.86
N GLY A 609 -0.07 11.04 20.97
CA GLY A 609 0.63 11.48 22.17
C GLY A 609 2.15 11.29 22.07
N ALA A 610 2.62 10.05 22.18
CA ALA A 610 4.04 9.70 22.28
C ALA A 610 4.80 9.78 20.95
N LEU A 611 4.16 9.50 19.81
CA LEU A 611 4.78 9.66 18.49
C LEU A 611 4.49 11.02 17.82
N ASN A 612 3.75 11.93 18.48
CA ASN A 612 3.42 13.29 17.99
C ASN A 612 2.84 13.30 16.56
N THR A 613 2.03 12.28 16.22
CA THR A 613 1.42 12.14 14.89
C THR A 613 0.18 13.05 14.77
N ARG A 614 0.12 13.86 13.71
CA ARG A 614 -0.84 14.99 13.59
C ARG A 614 -2.01 14.76 12.64
N LEU A 615 -2.11 13.59 12.03
CA LEU A 615 -3.24 13.20 11.20
C LEU A 615 -3.72 11.80 11.58
N ILE A 616 -5.01 11.67 11.90
CA ILE A 616 -5.72 10.38 11.87
C ILE A 616 -6.45 10.27 10.54
N PHE A 617 -6.23 9.19 9.80
CA PHE A 617 -6.93 8.89 8.55
C PHE A 617 -7.75 7.59 8.69
N VAL A 618 -9.06 7.67 8.52
CA VAL A 618 -9.98 6.52 8.60
C VAL A 618 -10.37 6.08 7.19
N LEU A 619 -10.01 4.85 6.82
CA LEU A 619 -10.17 4.31 5.47
C LEU A 619 -11.09 3.08 5.45
N GLY A 620 -12.30 3.27 4.94
CA GLY A 620 -13.17 2.17 4.50
C GLY A 620 -12.77 1.69 3.10
N HIS A 621 -13.39 0.63 2.59
CA HIS A 621 -13.16 0.16 1.22
C HIS A 621 -14.39 -0.47 0.57
N THR A 622 -14.45 -0.47 -0.76
CA THR A 622 -15.51 -1.14 -1.52
C THR A 622 -15.51 -2.65 -1.27
N ALA A 623 -16.67 -3.32 -1.47
CA ALA A 623 -16.86 -4.76 -1.25
C ALA A 623 -16.34 -5.30 0.12
N CYS A 624 -16.49 -4.52 1.20
CA CYS A 624 -16.01 -4.91 2.53
C CYS A 624 -16.79 -6.09 3.13
N GLY A 625 -16.12 -7.22 3.34
CA GLY A 625 -16.74 -8.46 3.83
C GLY A 625 -17.39 -8.34 5.21
N ALA A 626 -16.79 -7.56 6.12
CA ALA A 626 -17.36 -7.30 7.45
C ALA A 626 -18.66 -6.48 7.37
N ILE A 627 -18.69 -5.42 6.55
CA ILE A 627 -19.89 -4.58 6.37
C ILE A 627 -21.00 -5.34 5.63
N LYS A 628 -20.67 -6.16 4.62
CA LYS A 628 -21.66 -7.05 3.98
C LYS A 628 -22.19 -8.10 4.96
N GLY A 629 -21.33 -8.70 5.79
CA GLY A 629 -21.73 -9.61 6.86
C GLY A 629 -22.69 -8.95 7.87
N ALA A 630 -22.38 -7.75 8.34
CA ALA A 630 -23.22 -6.99 9.27
C ALA A 630 -24.55 -6.55 8.64
N THR A 631 -24.54 -6.18 7.35
CA THR A 631 -25.75 -5.85 6.58
C THR A 631 -26.66 -7.06 6.44
N LYS A 632 -26.09 -8.23 6.09
CA LYS A 632 -26.83 -9.49 6.01
C LYS A 632 -27.40 -9.93 7.37
N ALA A 633 -26.64 -9.75 8.45
CA ALA A 633 -27.11 -9.99 9.81
C ALA A 633 -28.29 -9.07 10.17
N TYR A 634 -28.19 -7.76 9.90
CA TYR A 634 -29.27 -6.79 10.11
C TYR A 634 -30.56 -7.17 9.34
N LEU A 635 -30.43 -7.52 8.05
CA LEU A 635 -31.56 -7.91 7.21
C LEU A 635 -32.19 -9.26 7.63
N ALA A 636 -31.41 -10.14 8.26
CA ALA A 636 -31.92 -11.36 8.89
C ALA A 636 -32.63 -11.08 10.23
N LEU A 637 -32.06 -10.23 11.09
CA LEU A 637 -32.63 -9.87 12.41
C LEU A 637 -34.00 -9.17 12.31
N LYS A 638 -34.33 -8.54 11.18
CA LYS A 638 -35.71 -8.10 10.87
C LYS A 638 -36.76 -9.24 10.81
N LYS A 639 -36.34 -10.51 10.92
CA LYS A 639 -37.20 -11.70 10.95
C LYS A 639 -37.15 -12.45 12.29
N SER A 640 -36.23 -12.14 13.21
CA SER A 640 -36.06 -12.84 14.49
C SER A 640 -35.23 -12.04 15.49
N ASN A 641 -35.65 -12.02 16.75
CA ASN A 641 -35.00 -11.27 17.83
C ASN A 641 -33.54 -11.76 18.08
N PRO A 642 -32.57 -10.88 18.40
CA PRO A 642 -31.18 -11.30 18.62
C PRO A 642 -31.01 -12.12 19.91
N ALA A 643 -30.17 -13.16 19.86
CA ALA A 643 -29.60 -13.78 21.06
C ALA A 643 -28.58 -12.82 21.69
N LYS A 644 -28.49 -12.79 23.03
CA LYS A 644 -27.56 -11.90 23.76
C LYS A 644 -26.19 -12.52 24.01
N ASP A 645 -26.07 -13.83 23.82
CA ASP A 645 -24.93 -14.65 24.27
C ASP A 645 -24.02 -15.07 23.10
N GLY A 646 -23.89 -14.22 22.07
CA GLY A 646 -23.10 -14.50 20.86
C GLY A 646 -21.58 -14.57 21.11
N GLN A 647 -20.80 -14.84 20.07
CA GLN A 647 -19.33 -14.85 20.12
C GLN A 647 -18.75 -13.44 19.88
N ALA A 648 -17.42 -13.28 19.81
CA ALA A 648 -16.80 -11.96 19.58
C ALA A 648 -17.11 -11.45 18.16
N LEU A 649 -17.18 -12.38 17.19
CA LEU A 649 -17.69 -12.09 15.85
C LEU A 649 -19.11 -11.51 15.85
N ASP A 650 -20.04 -12.08 16.62
CA ASP A 650 -21.44 -11.61 16.63
C ASP A 650 -21.56 -10.18 17.18
N ARG A 651 -20.78 -9.86 18.23
CA ARG A 651 -20.70 -8.49 18.78
C ARG A 651 -20.10 -7.51 17.78
N LEU A 652 -19.04 -7.91 17.05
CA LEU A 652 -18.46 -7.10 15.98
C LEU A 652 -19.48 -6.79 14.88
N LEU A 653 -20.25 -7.79 14.43
CA LEU A 653 -21.29 -7.61 13.42
C LEU A 653 -22.48 -6.79 13.95
N LEU A 654 -22.83 -6.90 15.24
CA LEU A 654 -23.86 -6.11 15.90
C LEU A 654 -23.47 -4.63 16.06
N GLY A 655 -22.21 -4.33 16.38
CA GLY A 655 -21.72 -2.95 16.39
C GLY A 655 -21.87 -2.28 15.02
N LEU A 656 -21.45 -3.01 13.97
CA LEU A 656 -21.58 -2.59 12.57
C LEU A 656 -23.04 -2.57 12.06
N SER A 657 -23.97 -3.32 12.67
CA SER A 657 -25.37 -3.36 12.19
C SER A 657 -26.12 -2.04 12.38
N SER A 658 -25.70 -1.21 13.34
CA SER A 658 -26.21 0.17 13.52
C SER A 658 -25.96 1.05 12.29
N VAL A 659 -24.87 0.79 11.57
CA VAL A 659 -24.49 1.50 10.35
C VAL A 659 -25.27 0.96 9.15
N ALA A 660 -25.46 -0.36 9.08
CA ALA A 660 -26.31 -0.98 8.05
C ALA A 660 -27.78 -0.57 8.18
N GLU A 661 -28.28 -0.39 9.42
CA GLU A 661 -29.59 0.20 9.70
C GLU A 661 -29.69 1.63 9.19
N SER A 662 -28.70 2.47 9.52
CA SER A 662 -28.64 3.86 9.05
C SER A 662 -28.67 3.92 7.52
N ALA A 663 -27.87 3.08 6.85
CA ALA A 663 -27.84 3.00 5.39
C ALA A 663 -29.18 2.54 4.79
N ALA A 664 -29.81 1.52 5.36
CA ALA A 664 -31.12 1.03 4.93
C ALA A 664 -32.25 2.03 5.17
N SER A 665 -32.10 2.92 6.16
CA SER A 665 -33.02 4.01 6.44
C SER A 665 -32.88 5.14 5.40
N GLU A 666 -31.64 5.56 5.11
CA GLU A 666 -31.34 6.61 4.13
C GLU A 666 -31.68 6.22 2.67
N LEU A 667 -31.43 4.96 2.27
CA LEU A 667 -31.75 4.46 0.93
C LEU A 667 -33.22 4.01 0.77
N GLY A 668 -33.89 3.70 1.88
CA GLY A 668 -35.29 3.29 1.90
C GLY A 668 -35.57 1.85 1.43
N ARG A 669 -36.86 1.47 1.49
CA ARG A 669 -37.35 0.08 1.43
C ARG A 669 -37.13 -0.67 0.10
N LYS A 670 -36.57 -0.05 -0.93
CA LYS A 670 -36.31 -0.69 -2.25
C LYS A 670 -34.85 -1.09 -2.47
N ALA A 671 -33.93 -0.65 -1.62
CA ALA A 671 -32.50 -0.93 -1.76
C ALA A 671 -32.18 -2.41 -1.51
N THR A 672 -31.26 -2.95 -2.31
CA THR A 672 -30.71 -4.31 -2.21
C THR A 672 -29.70 -4.44 -1.07
N GLU A 673 -29.35 -5.68 -0.70
CA GLU A 673 -28.30 -5.97 0.30
C GLU A 673 -26.96 -5.30 -0.06
N ASP A 674 -26.60 -5.31 -1.35
CA ASP A 674 -25.33 -4.74 -1.84
C ASP A 674 -25.34 -3.20 -1.90
N GLU A 675 -26.46 -2.56 -2.26
CA GLU A 675 -26.59 -1.09 -2.17
C GLU A 675 -26.52 -0.60 -0.71
N ILE A 676 -27.20 -1.31 0.20
CA ILE A 676 -27.14 -1.00 1.64
C ILE A 676 -25.72 -1.20 2.17
N ALA A 677 -25.04 -2.31 1.82
CA ALA A 677 -23.67 -2.57 2.25
C ALA A 677 -22.67 -1.53 1.69
N ALA A 678 -22.83 -1.12 0.43
CA ALA A 678 -21.97 -0.10 -0.20
C ALA A 678 -22.12 1.28 0.46
N HIS A 679 -23.34 1.70 0.80
CA HIS A 679 -23.56 2.96 1.51
C HIS A 679 -23.16 2.86 3.00
N ALA A 680 -23.35 1.69 3.63
CA ALA A 680 -22.90 1.44 4.99
C ALA A 680 -21.37 1.54 5.15
N VAL A 681 -20.56 1.21 4.13
CA VAL A 681 -19.11 1.48 4.16
C VAL A 681 -18.82 2.97 4.39
N LYS A 682 -19.52 3.86 3.68
CA LYS A 682 -19.34 5.32 3.80
C LYS A 682 -19.77 5.82 5.18
N LEU A 683 -20.94 5.37 5.65
CA LEU A 683 -21.44 5.74 6.98
C LEU A 683 -20.53 5.20 8.10
N ASN A 684 -19.89 4.03 7.92
CA ASN A 684 -18.99 3.42 8.89
C ASN A 684 -17.70 4.23 9.11
N VAL A 685 -17.15 4.83 8.04
CA VAL A 685 -16.00 5.74 8.14
C VAL A 685 -16.36 6.93 9.02
N PHE A 686 -17.49 7.60 8.76
CA PHE A 686 -17.94 8.72 9.59
C PHE A 686 -18.31 8.27 11.02
N HIS A 687 -18.93 7.10 11.19
CA HIS A 687 -19.24 6.54 12.52
C HIS A 687 -17.97 6.36 13.35
N THR A 688 -16.92 5.77 12.76
CA THR A 688 -15.61 5.60 13.43
C THR A 688 -14.96 6.94 13.77
N MET A 689 -14.96 7.91 12.84
CA MET A 689 -14.46 9.27 13.12
C MET A 689 -15.23 9.95 14.27
N ASN A 690 -16.55 9.80 14.32
CA ASN A 690 -17.40 10.33 15.37
C ASN A 690 -17.13 9.64 16.72
N PHE A 691 -16.93 8.32 16.72
CA PHE A 691 -16.62 7.55 17.92
C PHE A 691 -15.33 8.06 18.59
N LEU A 692 -14.26 8.31 17.81
CA LEU A 692 -13.02 8.89 18.33
C LEU A 692 -13.26 10.25 19.00
N LEU A 693 -14.02 11.14 18.33
CA LEU A 693 -14.38 12.46 18.84
C LEU A 693 -15.34 12.43 20.05
N GLN A 694 -15.99 11.28 20.33
CA GLN A 694 -16.89 11.09 21.46
C GLN A 694 -16.20 10.43 22.66
N HIS A 695 -15.31 9.46 22.45
CA HIS A 695 -14.80 8.60 23.52
C HIS A 695 -13.35 8.89 23.96
N SER A 696 -12.55 9.63 23.19
CA SER A 696 -11.23 10.13 23.63
C SER A 696 -11.26 11.65 23.85
N GLU A 697 -11.13 12.09 25.10
CA GLU A 697 -10.89 13.51 25.41
C GLU A 697 -9.52 13.99 24.90
N PRO A 698 -8.40 13.25 25.02
CA PRO A 698 -7.11 13.66 24.46
C PRO A 698 -7.16 13.94 22.95
N ILE A 699 -7.74 13.04 22.15
CA ILE A 699 -7.90 13.24 20.69
C ILE A 699 -8.82 14.43 20.42
N ARG A 700 -9.96 14.51 21.12
CA ARG A 700 -10.91 15.63 21.00
C ARG A 700 -10.27 16.99 21.35
N GLN A 701 -9.37 17.06 22.34
CA GLN A 701 -8.64 18.28 22.69
C GLN A 701 -7.65 18.68 21.61
N LYS A 702 -6.85 17.74 21.09
CA LYS A 702 -5.91 18.03 19.99
C LYS A 702 -6.62 18.46 18.70
N VAL A 703 -7.84 17.97 18.44
CA VAL A 703 -8.67 18.43 17.33
C VAL A 703 -9.29 19.81 17.61
N ARG A 704 -9.67 20.12 18.87
CA ARG A 704 -10.12 21.46 19.27
C ARG A 704 -9.01 22.52 19.17
N SER A 705 -7.75 22.17 19.43
CA SER A 705 -6.60 23.09 19.36
C SER A 705 -6.03 23.25 17.94
N GLY A 706 -6.39 22.37 16.99
CA GLY A 706 -5.81 22.33 15.65
C GLY A 706 -4.44 21.64 15.57
N GLU A 707 -4.01 20.97 16.64
CA GLU A 707 -2.78 20.16 16.67
C GLU A 707 -2.93 18.86 15.85
N LEU A 708 -4.16 18.35 15.76
CA LEU A 708 -4.52 17.07 15.14
C LEU A 708 -5.73 17.24 14.22
N GLU A 709 -5.70 16.65 13.03
CA GLU A 709 -6.91 16.45 12.21
C GLU A 709 -7.36 14.99 12.18
N ILE A 710 -8.66 14.78 11.98
CA ILE A 710 -9.25 13.48 11.64
C ILE A 710 -9.91 13.62 10.27
N GLN A 711 -9.54 12.76 9.32
CA GLN A 711 -9.96 12.81 7.93
C GLN A 711 -10.41 11.40 7.48
N GLY A 712 -11.41 11.32 6.60
CA GLY A 712 -11.98 10.06 6.11
C GLY A 712 -11.72 9.78 4.63
N GLY A 713 -11.76 8.52 4.24
CA GLY A 713 -11.71 8.08 2.84
C GLY A 713 -12.36 6.71 2.59
N ILE A 714 -12.65 6.42 1.32
CA ILE A 714 -13.05 5.09 0.84
C ILE A 714 -12.07 4.66 -0.25
N TYR A 715 -11.39 3.55 -0.05
CA TYR A 715 -10.55 2.90 -1.05
C TYR A 715 -11.40 2.05 -1.99
N ASP A 716 -11.36 2.31 -3.29
CA ASP A 716 -11.95 1.41 -4.28
C ASP A 716 -10.94 0.34 -4.73
N LEU A 717 -11.29 -0.92 -4.53
CA LEU A 717 -10.42 -2.07 -4.81
C LEU A 717 -10.07 -2.22 -6.30
N GLY A 718 -11.03 -1.99 -7.20
CA GLY A 718 -10.84 -2.17 -8.64
C GLY A 718 -9.92 -1.09 -9.23
N SER A 719 -10.33 0.17 -9.13
CA SER A 719 -9.56 1.30 -9.64
C SER A 719 -8.27 1.58 -8.85
N GLY A 720 -8.18 1.11 -7.60
CA GLY A 720 -7.08 1.41 -6.67
C GLY A 720 -7.11 2.84 -6.12
N ARG A 721 -8.14 3.64 -6.43
CA ARG A 721 -8.24 5.06 -6.03
C ARG A 721 -8.93 5.22 -4.68
N VAL A 722 -8.48 6.18 -3.88
CA VAL A 722 -9.15 6.62 -2.65
C VAL A 722 -10.06 7.82 -2.94
N GLN A 723 -11.37 7.64 -2.71
CA GLN A 723 -12.30 8.76 -2.55
C GLN A 723 -12.09 9.39 -1.18
N PHE A 724 -11.35 10.50 -1.14
CA PHE A 724 -11.16 11.29 0.08
C PHE A 724 -12.48 11.99 0.46
N LEU A 725 -13.05 11.66 1.62
CA LEU A 725 -14.33 12.17 2.10
C LEU A 725 -14.21 13.51 2.85
N GLY A 726 -13.05 13.79 3.44
CA GLY A 726 -12.84 14.95 4.29
C GLY A 726 -13.16 14.69 5.77
N GLN A 727 -13.45 15.76 6.52
CA GLN A 727 -13.87 15.70 7.92
C GLN A 727 -15.29 15.15 8.07
N SER A 728 -15.67 14.67 9.26
CA SER A 728 -17.03 14.16 9.49
C SER A 728 -18.08 15.30 9.43
N PRO A 729 -19.23 15.12 8.74
CA PRO A 729 -20.29 16.13 8.66
C PRO A 729 -20.85 16.63 10.00
N VAL A 730 -20.63 15.90 11.09
CA VAL A 730 -21.07 16.28 12.45
C VAL A 730 -19.91 16.70 13.38
N GLN A 731 -18.67 16.68 12.91
CA GLN A 731 -17.47 17.05 13.69
C GLN A 731 -17.62 18.40 14.39
N SER A 732 -18.04 19.44 13.65
CA SER A 732 -18.28 20.79 14.19
C SER A 732 -19.41 20.89 15.22
N LYS A 733 -20.24 19.85 15.40
CA LYS A 733 -21.21 19.72 16.49
C LYS A 733 -20.58 19.01 17.70
N LEU A 734 -19.93 17.87 17.46
CA LEU A 734 -19.24 17.07 18.50
C LEU A 734 -18.15 17.86 19.24
N LEU A 735 -17.41 18.72 18.52
CA LEU A 735 -16.39 19.58 19.12
C LEU A 735 -17.01 20.68 20.02
N LYS A 736 -18.26 21.10 19.77
CA LYS A 736 -18.97 22.15 20.52
C LYS A 736 -19.73 21.62 21.73
N SER A 737 -20.17 20.37 21.72
CA SER A 737 -20.73 19.73 22.92
C SER A 737 -19.64 19.59 24.00
N GLN A 738 -19.92 20.10 25.20
CA GLN A 738 -19.25 19.61 26.41
C GLN A 738 -19.62 18.12 26.61
N PRO A 739 -18.76 17.31 27.27
CA PRO A 739 -19.12 15.94 27.63
C PRO A 739 -20.40 15.93 28.47
N ALA A 740 -21.25 14.92 28.27
CA ALA A 740 -22.30 14.63 29.24
C ALA A 740 -21.61 14.18 30.53
N THR A 741 -21.55 15.06 31.53
CA THR A 741 -20.96 14.76 32.84
C THR A 741 -21.71 13.58 33.45
N ALA A 742 -21.00 12.50 33.77
CA ALA A 742 -21.58 11.39 34.51
C ALA A 742 -22.24 11.94 35.80
N PRO A 743 -23.49 11.55 36.12
CA PRO A 743 -24.27 12.22 37.15
C PRO A 743 -23.58 12.13 38.51
N SER A 744 -23.23 13.28 39.07
CA SER A 744 -22.51 13.37 40.33
C SER A 744 -23.34 12.77 41.46
N LYS A 745 -22.83 11.75 42.15
CA LYS A 745 -23.40 11.21 43.39
C LYS A 745 -23.16 12.14 44.59
N LYS A 746 -23.62 13.38 44.47
CA LYS A 746 -23.85 14.37 45.53
C LYS A 746 -25.16 15.07 45.18
N ASP A 747 -25.99 15.30 46.19
CA ASP A 747 -27.38 15.85 46.15
C ASP A 747 -28.54 14.84 46.23
N LYS A 748 -28.37 13.79 47.06
CA LYS A 748 -29.47 13.08 47.75
C LYS A 748 -29.10 12.73 49.18
N LEU A 749 -28.83 13.74 49.99
CA LEU A 749 -28.64 13.64 51.44
C LEU A 749 -28.85 15.02 52.06
N HIS A 750 -30.11 15.47 52.14
CA HIS A 750 -30.69 16.50 53.05
C HIS A 750 -32.12 16.83 52.54
N GLY A 751 -33.15 16.62 53.37
CA GLY A 751 -34.54 17.06 53.11
C GLY A 751 -35.58 15.94 53.03
N ALA A 752 -36.48 15.92 54.02
CA ALA A 752 -37.60 14.99 54.23
C ALA A 752 -37.20 13.50 54.37
#